data_AF-A0A2T7EZH2-F1
#
_entry.id   AF-A0A2T7EZH2-F1
#
_cell.length_a   1.000
_cell.length_b   1.000
_cell.length_c   1.000
_cell.angle_alpha   90.00
_cell.angle_beta   90.00
_cell.angle_gamma   90.00
#
_symmetry.space_group_name_H-M   'P 1'
#
loop_
_entity.id
_entity.type
_entity.pdbx_description
1 polymer ?
#
loop_
_entity_poly.entity_id
_entity_poly.type
_entity_poly.pdbx_seq_one_letter_code
_entity_poly.pdbx_strand_id
1 'polypeptide(L)'
;MAQSTGGEHHVRMSAHGGGQAGTGDTPPEKQLNGFVRTVALIERLGNAFGTLAFTWATVVLLGGYPTVLRQDSDFWFATTIVFLEAARMFSRNNKLDYQLFFHTRGALKPLGWNGLTVVAIITGVFVLLVSLNVPAAPALVLLVTLAVVRLFPGLARSSVRGNLLRRAISILSPFVPILFLGLTLFRVITIEGIGTSQMAEVVASVLLVLVLLLLTISRLRFPCIIKLVDRALGSKQEFWHRIILNSCMLTTGVLLAFASPVYFRLASITIELVAAATVSLGNLQIPAAIVRVVLALIRLVSQDYYGDNDEKIDNSDPGNGAKINLAPSLNIFYGMVLGQGTLYSVACILELFSFIPRRSLARRGGFGGRWGLESVNLYYAYAFEKYTQGDVLAPKNINLNNFVVDSVNSETPKMQLHGIRMMHCLLQKQPTRRWFILKLNRSMETMARLVNMLDWTSPQDTTVRLFAAKVTVELATSIRAVTVPGIIQVVSALLECGNQQKRGNPLLDTKVGHEKILDSVLNADDNQEERLDAVPDTGILMETQDRSTQQVGTAEQKSRIFRCCQGISKFWSIPQEEPLTQQDLLPALAMLILDGLASCDQGNCMEISRASGLIPKIIAFTSCRRSGTTYTDAQRKVLVKSSAKLLHRLTSVEGEIGITLRHMVFKYPFLLRNLAEILGDGTSSQEVRTLVEGIIRNLAIDENARQAIGRIQVIITLLMQAFLKPDRPSSTEADKLLREVAGQALAMLAMDSVNNCLAMLGETGHEFIGVLTSMIHIDRYRCVAASLLRNICHHARPELKEPDLMELSHCLRQALEIILVADEEAELEIFIGLSSQICKVIPGDFARELEDGHLKDRFVKRLVDALNANMEPSAHCPGIRRVILEQAINMMEHDSRYANCFIDRRMAEALSMVEETASEAENYSLFLGDVGLMEARMPLSSLVATAKQLLAIRRS
;
A
#
# COMPACT_ATOMS: atom_id res chain seq x y z
N MET A 1 -45.51 -14.12 -35.43
CA MET A 1 -46.02 -12.75 -35.22
C MET A 1 -46.23 -12.53 -33.73
N ALA A 2 -45.71 -11.41 -33.21
CA ALA A 2 -46.13 -10.66 -32.02
C ALA A 2 -46.08 -11.28 -30.59
N GLN A 3 -45.73 -10.38 -29.68
CA GLN A 3 -45.50 -10.47 -28.23
C GLN A 3 -46.77 -10.71 -27.40
N SER A 4 -46.62 -11.23 -26.17
CA SER A 4 -47.23 -10.61 -24.98
C SER A 4 -46.62 -11.10 -23.65
N THR A 5 -46.16 -10.12 -22.89
CA THR A 5 -45.97 -9.95 -21.44
C THR A 5 -46.38 -11.03 -20.43
N GLY A 6 -45.48 -11.26 -19.47
CA GLY A 6 -45.78 -11.75 -18.12
C GLY A 6 -44.70 -11.25 -17.15
N GLY A 7 -45.03 -10.23 -16.34
CA GLY A 7 -44.14 -9.69 -15.32
C GLY A 7 -44.36 -10.40 -13.98
N GLU A 8 -43.28 -10.80 -13.31
CA GLU A 8 -43.32 -11.27 -11.93
C GLU A 8 -42.59 -10.29 -11.01
N HIS A 9 -43.36 -9.68 -10.12
CA HIS A 9 -42.94 -8.89 -8.99
C HIS A 9 -42.30 -9.80 -7.93
N HIS A 10 -40.99 -9.68 -7.71
CA HIS A 10 -40.38 -10.17 -6.47
C HIS A 10 -40.26 -9.05 -5.44
N VAL A 11 -41.21 -9.07 -4.52
CA VAL A 11 -41.25 -8.33 -3.26
C VAL A 11 -40.05 -8.73 -2.40
N ARG A 12 -39.16 -7.78 -2.09
CA ARG A 12 -38.14 -7.94 -1.03
C ARG A 12 -38.78 -7.60 0.31
N MET A 13 -39.04 -8.62 1.11
CA MET A 13 -39.40 -8.45 2.53
C MET A 13 -38.23 -7.84 3.31
N SER A 14 -38.53 -6.80 4.06
CA SER A 14 -37.68 -6.19 5.08
C SER A 14 -37.76 -7.04 6.34
N ALA A 15 -36.65 -7.71 6.71
CA ALA A 15 -36.55 -8.37 8.01
C ALA A 15 -35.81 -7.43 8.97
N HIS A 16 -36.56 -6.78 9.85
CA HIS A 16 -36.04 -6.18 11.07
C HIS A 16 -35.60 -7.31 12.01
N GLY A 17 -34.31 -7.61 12.00
CA GLY A 17 -33.63 -8.44 13.00
C GLY A 17 -32.68 -7.56 13.79
N GLY A 18 -33.07 -7.20 15.00
CA GLY A 18 -32.20 -6.56 15.98
C GLY A 18 -31.10 -7.53 16.40
N GLY A 19 -29.94 -7.38 15.79
CA GLY A 19 -28.68 -7.96 16.24
C GLY A 19 -27.62 -6.88 16.13
N GLN A 20 -26.89 -6.65 17.22
CA GLN A 20 -25.69 -5.81 17.24
C GLN A 20 -24.71 -6.34 16.18
N ALA A 21 -24.81 -5.80 14.97
CA ALA A 21 -23.82 -5.97 13.94
C ALA A 21 -22.56 -5.25 14.41
N GLY A 22 -21.50 -6.01 14.67
CA GLY A 22 -20.15 -5.49 14.76
C GLY A 22 -19.92 -4.52 13.60
N THR A 23 -19.28 -3.41 13.91
CA THR A 23 -18.93 -2.32 13.00
C THR A 23 -18.29 -2.85 11.72
N GLY A 24 -19.12 -3.14 10.71
CA GLY A 24 -18.67 -3.39 9.36
C GLY A 24 -18.10 -2.10 8.83
N ASP A 25 -16.78 -2.04 8.69
CA ASP A 25 -16.06 -0.87 8.21
C ASP A 25 -16.68 -0.39 6.89
N THR A 26 -17.35 0.75 6.95
CA THR A 26 -17.87 1.41 5.74
C THR A 26 -16.68 1.72 4.82
N PRO A 27 -16.76 1.41 3.51
CA PRO A 27 -15.70 1.72 2.55
C PRO A 27 -15.22 3.17 2.68
N PRO A 28 -13.91 3.40 2.67
CA PRO A 28 -13.31 4.70 3.01
C PRO A 28 -13.80 5.83 2.10
N GLU A 29 -14.19 5.53 0.87
CA GLU A 29 -14.70 6.47 -0.11
C GLU A 29 -16.17 6.87 0.07
N LYS A 30 -16.96 6.14 0.87
CA LYS A 30 -18.42 6.44 1.02
C LYS A 30 -18.68 7.85 1.51
N GLN A 31 -17.88 8.34 2.46
CA GLN A 31 -18.01 9.69 3.00
C GLN A 31 -17.73 10.76 1.92
N LEU A 32 -16.69 10.56 1.11
CA LEU A 32 -16.34 11.48 0.03
C LEU A 32 -17.39 11.42 -1.10
N ASN A 33 -17.82 10.22 -1.49
CA ASN A 33 -18.83 10.03 -2.53
C ASN A 33 -20.17 10.65 -2.13
N GLY A 34 -20.58 10.49 -0.86
CA GLY A 34 -21.78 11.14 -0.32
C GLY A 34 -21.66 12.66 -0.35
N PHE A 35 -20.51 13.20 0.08
CA PHE A 35 -20.24 14.63 0.04
C PHE A 35 -20.30 15.19 -1.40
N VAL A 36 -19.60 14.56 -2.34
CA VAL A 36 -19.59 14.96 -3.77
C VAL A 36 -21.00 14.91 -4.35
N ARG A 37 -21.78 13.88 -4.03
CA ARG A 37 -23.16 13.74 -4.49
C ARG A 37 -24.03 14.90 -3.99
N THR A 38 -23.91 15.27 -2.72
CA THR A 38 -24.64 16.41 -2.14
C THR A 38 -24.26 17.73 -2.82
N VAL A 39 -22.97 17.99 -3.03
CA VAL A 39 -22.51 19.21 -3.71
C VAL A 39 -23.05 19.26 -5.15
N ALA A 40 -22.93 18.16 -5.90
CA ALA A 40 -23.43 18.09 -7.28
C ALA A 40 -24.96 18.28 -7.35
N LEU A 41 -25.72 17.75 -6.39
CA LEU A 41 -27.16 17.96 -6.28
C LEU A 41 -27.52 19.42 -6.03
N ILE A 42 -26.83 20.07 -5.09
CA ILE A 42 -27.07 21.49 -4.75
C ILE A 42 -26.77 22.38 -5.95
N GLU A 43 -25.66 22.15 -6.65
CA GLU A 43 -25.33 22.90 -7.87
C GLU A 43 -26.37 22.68 -8.97
N ARG A 44 -26.88 21.45 -9.14
CA ARG A 44 -27.92 21.14 -10.14
C ARG A 44 -29.26 21.79 -9.79
N LEU A 45 -29.65 21.80 -8.51
CA LEU A 45 -30.84 22.50 -8.04
C LEU A 45 -30.72 24.02 -8.22
N GLY A 46 -29.58 24.61 -7.86
CA GLY A 46 -29.31 26.02 -8.11
C GLY A 46 -29.40 26.37 -9.60
N ASN A 47 -28.86 25.51 -10.47
CA ASN A 47 -28.99 25.65 -11.91
C ASN A 47 -30.45 25.58 -12.41
N ALA A 48 -31.27 24.71 -11.82
CA ALA A 48 -32.69 24.57 -12.17
C ALA A 48 -33.47 25.82 -11.75
N PHE A 49 -33.30 26.31 -10.52
CA PHE A 49 -33.91 27.57 -10.05
C PHE A 49 -33.50 28.76 -10.91
N GLY A 50 -32.24 28.86 -11.33
CA GLY A 50 -31.80 29.94 -12.23
C GLY A 50 -32.43 29.87 -13.61
N THR A 51 -32.64 28.66 -14.13
CA THR A 51 -33.31 28.47 -15.44
C THR A 51 -34.80 28.81 -15.33
N LEU A 52 -35.45 28.42 -14.24
CA LEU A 52 -36.83 28.80 -13.95
C LEU A 52 -36.97 30.31 -13.74
N ALA A 53 -36.09 30.94 -12.98
CA ALA A 53 -36.08 32.39 -12.75
C ALA A 53 -35.90 33.17 -14.06
N PHE A 54 -34.98 32.75 -14.93
CA PHE A 54 -34.80 33.34 -16.25
C PHE A 54 -36.04 33.17 -17.14
N THR A 55 -36.62 31.98 -17.18
CA THR A 55 -37.84 31.70 -17.95
C THR A 55 -39.01 32.52 -17.42
N TRP A 56 -39.15 32.64 -16.10
CA TRP A 56 -40.18 33.45 -15.46
C TRP A 56 -40.02 34.93 -15.76
N ALA A 57 -38.80 35.45 -15.69
CA ALA A 57 -38.54 36.84 -16.05
C ALA A 57 -38.84 37.13 -17.52
N THR A 58 -38.43 36.25 -18.44
CA THR A 58 -38.59 36.46 -19.88
C THR A 58 -40.02 36.22 -20.37
N VAL A 59 -40.66 35.15 -19.92
CA VAL A 59 -42.00 34.73 -20.39
C VAL A 59 -43.12 35.40 -19.60
N VAL A 60 -43.00 35.52 -18.28
CA VAL A 60 -44.08 36.04 -17.42
C VAL A 60 -43.93 37.55 -17.22
N LEU A 61 -42.76 38.02 -16.76
CA LEU A 61 -42.59 39.44 -16.44
C LEU A 61 -42.43 40.32 -17.71
N LEU A 62 -41.61 39.89 -18.68
CA LEU A 62 -41.38 40.61 -19.95
C LEU A 62 -42.42 40.28 -21.02
N GLY A 63 -43.07 39.12 -20.97
CA GLY A 63 -44.11 38.70 -21.92
C GLY A 63 -45.48 39.36 -21.74
N GLY A 64 -45.59 40.34 -20.83
CA GLY A 64 -46.78 41.20 -20.70
C GLY A 64 -47.88 40.69 -19.75
N TYR A 65 -47.59 39.71 -18.88
CA TYR A 65 -48.57 39.20 -17.90
C TYR A 65 -48.94 40.24 -16.81
N PRO A 66 -48.01 41.08 -16.31
CA PRO A 66 -48.33 42.30 -15.57
C PRO A 66 -48.24 43.56 -16.46
N THR A 67 -49.14 44.53 -16.32
CA THR A 67 -49.24 45.64 -17.30
C THR A 67 -48.25 46.78 -17.14
N VAL A 68 -47.55 46.96 -16.00
CA VAL A 68 -46.44 47.94 -15.89
C VAL A 68 -45.45 47.53 -14.79
N LEU A 69 -44.19 47.24 -15.13
CA LEU A 69 -43.08 47.20 -14.17
C LEU A 69 -42.63 48.64 -13.88
N ARG A 70 -42.46 49.00 -12.60
CA ARG A 70 -42.04 50.36 -12.22
C ARG A 70 -40.64 50.67 -12.78
N GLN A 71 -40.57 51.71 -13.60
CA GLN A 71 -39.37 52.09 -14.36
C GLN A 71 -38.21 52.54 -13.45
N ASP A 72 -38.54 53.10 -12.28
CA ASP A 72 -37.55 53.69 -11.36
C ASP A 72 -36.85 52.66 -10.45
N SER A 73 -37.34 51.43 -10.35
CA SER A 73 -36.71 50.41 -9.49
C SER A 73 -36.81 48.97 -10.00
N ASP A 74 -38.01 48.41 -10.21
CA ASP A 74 -38.20 46.98 -10.52
C ASP A 74 -37.56 46.56 -11.84
N PHE A 75 -37.67 47.42 -12.85
CA PHE A 75 -37.08 47.16 -14.15
C PHE A 75 -35.57 46.96 -14.06
N TRP A 76 -34.87 47.79 -13.29
CA TRP A 76 -33.41 47.72 -13.15
C TRP A 76 -32.95 46.50 -12.34
N PHE A 77 -33.66 46.14 -11.27
CA PHE A 77 -33.36 44.93 -10.49
C PHE A 77 -33.59 43.66 -11.31
N ALA A 78 -34.75 43.53 -11.97
CA ALA A 78 -35.06 42.39 -12.81
C ALA A 78 -34.10 42.28 -14.00
N THR A 79 -33.79 43.39 -14.69
CA THR A 79 -32.83 43.41 -15.81
C THR A 79 -31.42 43.00 -15.38
N THR A 80 -30.96 43.46 -14.22
CA THR A 80 -29.64 43.08 -13.68
C THR A 80 -29.57 41.58 -13.39
N ILE A 81 -30.63 41.00 -12.80
CA ILE A 81 -30.71 39.57 -12.50
C ILE A 81 -30.82 38.74 -13.80
N VAL A 82 -31.63 39.17 -14.77
CA VAL A 82 -31.76 38.51 -16.08
C VAL A 82 -30.44 38.53 -16.84
N PHE A 83 -29.71 39.64 -16.81
CA PHE A 83 -28.38 39.75 -17.42
C PHE A 83 -27.39 38.78 -16.76
N LEU A 84 -27.40 38.67 -15.43
CA LEU A 84 -26.59 37.69 -14.68
C LEU A 84 -26.95 36.23 -15.04
N GLU A 85 -28.22 35.93 -15.28
CA GLU A 85 -28.67 34.59 -15.71
C GLU A 85 -28.33 34.29 -17.17
N ALA A 86 -28.50 35.26 -18.06
CA ALA A 86 -28.11 35.14 -19.47
C ALA A 86 -26.61 34.88 -19.58
N ALA A 87 -25.78 35.68 -18.90
CA ALA A 87 -24.32 35.49 -18.87
C ALA A 87 -23.91 34.08 -18.42
N ARG A 88 -24.62 33.52 -17.42
CA ARG A 88 -24.40 32.14 -16.95
C ARG A 88 -24.79 31.09 -18.00
N MET A 89 -25.95 31.23 -18.65
CA MET A 89 -26.40 30.25 -19.65
C MET A 89 -25.51 30.23 -20.90
N PHE A 90 -25.09 31.40 -21.38
CA PHE A 90 -24.17 31.52 -22.53
C PHE A 90 -22.76 31.02 -22.21
N SER A 91 -22.26 31.24 -20.97
CA SER A 91 -20.97 30.70 -20.51
C SER A 91 -20.91 29.17 -20.52
N ARG A 92 -22.05 28.48 -20.35
CA ARG A 92 -22.11 27.02 -20.23
C ARG A 92 -22.03 26.26 -21.58
N ASN A 93 -22.53 26.86 -22.66
CA ASN A 93 -22.55 26.21 -23.99
C ASN A 93 -21.26 26.42 -24.80
N ASN A 94 -20.37 27.34 -24.38
CA ASN A 94 -19.15 27.66 -25.13
C ASN A 94 -17.91 26.96 -24.53
N LYS A 95 -17.12 26.33 -25.39
CA LYS A 95 -15.99 25.46 -25.04
C LYS A 95 -14.82 26.30 -24.47
N LEU A 96 -14.42 25.97 -23.23
CA LEU A 96 -13.18 26.34 -22.51
C LEU A 96 -13.01 27.78 -21.94
N ASP A 97 -13.20 28.87 -22.67
CA ASP A 97 -12.77 30.20 -22.16
C ASP A 97 -13.72 30.85 -21.13
N TYR A 98 -15.02 30.56 -21.21
CA TYR A 98 -16.03 31.12 -20.28
C TYR A 98 -16.30 30.22 -19.06
N GLN A 99 -15.83 28.97 -19.06
CA GLN A 99 -15.91 28.07 -17.90
C GLN A 99 -15.09 28.59 -16.70
N LEU A 100 -14.08 29.41 -16.99
CA LEU A 100 -13.14 30.00 -16.04
C LEU A 100 -13.80 30.97 -15.03
N PHE A 101 -14.93 31.56 -15.40
CA PHE A 101 -15.57 32.67 -14.66
C PHE A 101 -16.77 32.25 -13.78
N PHE A 102 -17.52 31.21 -14.16
CA PHE A 102 -18.79 30.83 -13.50
C PHE A 102 -18.85 29.38 -13.00
N HIS A 103 -17.75 28.62 -13.09
CA HIS A 103 -17.67 27.33 -12.39
C HIS A 103 -17.27 27.56 -10.93
N THR A 104 -17.81 26.76 -10.01
CA THR A 104 -17.52 26.82 -8.55
C THR A 104 -16.04 26.65 -8.24
N ARG A 105 -15.28 26.14 -9.22
CA ARG A 105 -13.83 25.93 -9.21
C ARG A 105 -13.16 27.02 -10.05
N GLY A 106 -13.03 28.21 -9.47
CA GLY A 106 -12.41 29.36 -10.13
C GLY A 106 -10.95 29.09 -10.54
N ALA A 107 -10.57 29.65 -11.69
CA ALA A 107 -9.24 29.50 -12.29
C ALA A 107 -8.40 30.79 -12.26
N LEU A 108 -8.82 31.80 -11.48
CA LEU A 108 -7.95 32.90 -11.08
C LEU A 108 -7.19 32.48 -9.81
N LYS A 109 -5.85 32.56 -9.83
CA LYS A 109 -5.08 32.53 -8.58
C LYS A 109 -5.66 33.64 -7.68
N PRO A 110 -6.01 33.36 -6.41
CA PRO A 110 -6.50 34.41 -5.52
C PRO A 110 -5.49 35.56 -5.54
N LEU A 111 -5.97 36.81 -5.62
CA LEU A 111 -5.14 38.02 -5.74
C LEU A 111 -4.15 38.20 -4.57
N GLY A 112 -4.16 37.27 -3.63
CA GLY A 112 -3.42 37.26 -2.40
C GLY A 112 -4.03 38.26 -1.42
N TRP A 113 -3.73 38.07 -0.14
CA TRP A 113 -4.20 38.92 0.95
C TRP A 113 -3.80 40.41 0.78
N ASN A 114 -2.84 40.71 -0.10
CA ASN A 114 -2.44 42.07 -0.47
C ASN A 114 -3.44 42.77 -1.42
N GLY A 115 -4.27 42.01 -2.15
CA GLY A 115 -5.37 42.58 -2.93
C GLY A 115 -6.50 43.09 -2.03
N LEU A 116 -6.71 42.44 -0.88
CA LEU A 116 -7.79 42.77 0.06
C LEU A 116 -7.53 44.12 0.73
N THR A 117 -6.27 44.41 1.06
CA THR A 117 -5.85 45.71 1.61
C THR A 117 -6.03 46.84 0.59
N VAL A 118 -5.72 46.62 -0.68
CA VAL A 118 -5.93 47.62 -1.74
C VAL A 118 -7.42 47.92 -1.92
N VAL A 119 -8.26 46.89 -1.94
CA VAL A 119 -9.72 47.03 -2.04
C VAL A 119 -10.29 47.78 -0.83
N ALA A 120 -9.91 47.39 0.39
CA ALA A 120 -10.36 48.08 1.60
C ALA A 120 -9.95 49.57 1.63
N ILE A 121 -8.76 49.90 1.12
CA ILE A 121 -8.31 51.29 0.98
C ILE A 121 -9.16 52.05 -0.05
N ILE A 122 -9.44 51.46 -1.21
CA ILE A 122 -10.26 52.08 -2.25
C ILE A 122 -11.70 52.30 -1.75
N THR A 123 -12.28 51.33 -1.03
CA THR A 123 -13.62 51.46 -0.45
C THR A 123 -13.64 52.50 0.66
N GLY A 124 -12.61 52.57 1.50
CA GLY A 124 -12.46 53.62 2.51
C GLY A 124 -12.37 55.03 1.91
N VAL A 125 -11.64 55.19 0.80
CA VAL A 125 -11.57 56.45 0.03
C VAL A 125 -12.93 56.78 -0.61
N PHE A 126 -13.66 55.80 -1.11
CA PHE A 126 -15.02 55.99 -1.65
C PHE A 126 -15.99 56.53 -0.59
N VAL A 127 -16.02 55.92 0.60
CA VAL A 127 -16.87 56.38 1.71
C VAL A 127 -16.48 57.79 2.14
N LEU A 128 -15.19 58.14 2.12
CA LEU A 128 -14.69 59.49 2.41
C LEU A 128 -15.16 60.53 1.37
N LEU A 129 -15.05 60.20 0.07
CA LEU A 129 -15.47 61.09 -1.03
C LEU A 129 -16.98 61.34 -1.06
N VAL A 130 -17.78 60.30 -0.78
CA VAL A 130 -19.24 60.40 -0.65
C VAL A 130 -19.60 61.23 0.59
N SER A 131 -18.89 61.06 1.70
CA SER A 131 -19.10 61.83 2.94
C SER A 131 -18.75 63.31 2.81
N LEU A 132 -17.84 63.68 1.90
CA LEU A 132 -17.46 65.08 1.62
C LEU A 132 -18.38 65.76 0.60
N ASN A 133 -19.43 65.08 0.13
CA ASN A 133 -20.47 65.60 -0.77
C ASN A 133 -19.92 66.23 -2.07
N VAL A 134 -18.86 65.63 -2.63
CA VAL A 134 -18.20 66.12 -3.86
C VAL A 134 -19.06 65.75 -5.09
N PRO A 135 -19.55 66.72 -5.88
CA PRO A 135 -20.29 66.41 -7.10
C PRO A 135 -19.34 65.75 -8.11
N ALA A 136 -19.76 64.61 -8.68
CA ALA A 136 -18.98 63.67 -9.53
C ALA A 136 -18.18 62.54 -8.84
N ALA A 137 -18.29 62.39 -7.52
CA ALA A 137 -17.68 61.27 -6.78
C ALA A 137 -17.95 59.85 -7.34
N PRO A 138 -19.20 59.45 -7.72
CA PRO A 138 -19.45 58.08 -8.19
C PRO A 138 -18.81 57.79 -9.56
N ALA A 139 -18.72 58.78 -10.45
CA ALA A 139 -18.11 58.61 -11.78
C ALA A 139 -16.57 58.48 -11.70
N LEU A 140 -15.94 59.25 -10.82
CA LEU A 140 -14.49 59.19 -10.59
C LEU A 140 -14.08 57.82 -10.00
N VAL A 141 -14.91 57.27 -9.12
CA VAL A 141 -14.67 55.98 -8.48
C VAL A 141 -14.93 54.81 -9.45
N LEU A 142 -15.93 54.91 -10.32
CA LEU A 142 -16.15 53.93 -11.40
C LEU A 142 -14.95 53.88 -12.36
N LEU A 143 -14.37 55.04 -12.69
CA LEU A 143 -13.15 55.13 -13.50
C LEU A 143 -11.91 54.57 -12.80
N VAL A 144 -11.74 54.84 -11.50
CA VAL A 144 -10.62 54.31 -10.70
C VAL A 144 -10.75 52.81 -10.48
N THR A 145 -11.94 52.28 -10.22
CA THR A 145 -12.18 50.84 -10.09
C THR A 145 -11.99 50.11 -11.42
N LEU A 146 -12.46 50.67 -12.55
CA LEU A 146 -12.17 50.14 -13.90
C LEU A 146 -10.67 50.19 -14.24
N ALA A 147 -9.97 51.26 -13.85
CA ALA A 147 -8.52 51.39 -14.06
C ALA A 147 -7.75 50.36 -13.22
N VAL A 148 -8.10 50.17 -11.95
CA VAL A 148 -7.49 49.17 -11.06
C VAL A 148 -7.74 47.74 -11.57
N VAL A 149 -8.98 47.42 -11.98
CA VAL A 149 -9.31 46.11 -12.55
C VAL A 149 -8.57 45.85 -13.88
N ARG A 150 -8.35 46.88 -14.71
CA ARG A 150 -7.59 46.76 -15.97
C ARG A 150 -6.06 46.76 -15.82
N LEU A 151 -5.49 47.46 -14.84
CA LEU A 151 -4.03 47.61 -14.69
C LEU A 151 -3.37 46.48 -13.87
N PHE A 152 -4.11 45.82 -12.98
CA PHE A 152 -3.53 44.80 -12.09
C PHE A 152 -3.08 43.50 -12.78
N PRO A 153 -3.73 42.97 -13.83
CA PRO A 153 -3.22 41.80 -14.55
C PRO A 153 -1.87 42.09 -15.24
N GLY A 154 -1.62 43.35 -15.64
CA GLY A 154 -0.38 43.78 -16.30
C GLY A 154 0.82 43.88 -15.35
N LEU A 155 0.63 44.36 -14.11
CA LEU A 155 1.71 44.46 -13.12
C LEU A 155 2.08 43.12 -12.46
N ALA A 156 1.19 42.14 -12.45
CA ALA A 156 1.49 40.80 -11.92
C ALA A 156 2.51 40.02 -12.77
N ARG A 157 2.79 40.48 -14.01
CA ARG A 157 3.74 39.84 -14.92
C ARG A 157 5.17 40.41 -14.79
N SER A 158 5.38 41.56 -14.15
CA SER A 158 6.73 42.15 -13.94
C SER A 158 7.28 41.87 -12.54
N SER A 159 7.59 40.61 -12.24
CA SER A 159 8.19 40.20 -10.97
C SER A 159 9.71 40.45 -10.95
N VAL A 160 10.16 41.70 -10.85
CA VAL A 160 11.58 41.99 -10.55
C VAL A 160 11.78 43.14 -9.53
N ARG A 161 10.80 44.03 -9.32
CA ARG A 161 10.94 45.18 -8.39
C ARG A 161 10.04 45.08 -7.13
N GLY A 162 9.84 43.86 -6.63
CA GLY A 162 8.79 43.54 -5.65
C GLY A 162 9.13 43.69 -4.17
N ASN A 163 10.41 43.72 -3.78
CA ASN A 163 10.76 43.56 -2.35
C ASN A 163 10.68 44.87 -1.54
N LEU A 164 11.05 46.01 -2.12
CA LEU A 164 10.98 47.31 -1.46
C LEU A 164 9.54 47.82 -1.30
N LEU A 165 8.74 47.73 -2.37
CA LEU A 165 7.33 48.15 -2.34
C LEU A 165 6.50 47.26 -1.40
N ARG A 166 6.74 45.94 -1.40
CA ARG A 166 6.07 44.99 -0.50
C ARG A 166 6.43 45.24 0.97
N ARG A 167 7.68 45.64 1.26
CA ARG A 167 8.13 46.00 2.61
C ARG A 167 7.55 47.33 3.07
N ALA A 168 7.51 48.33 2.19
CA ALA A 168 6.89 49.64 2.46
C ALA A 168 5.38 49.51 2.70
N ILE A 169 4.65 48.78 1.85
CA ILE A 169 3.20 48.55 2.00
C ILE A 169 2.91 47.75 3.29
N SER A 170 3.74 46.77 3.64
CA SER A 170 3.59 46.00 4.89
C SER A 170 3.80 46.84 6.16
N ILE A 171 4.73 47.80 6.11
CA ILE A 171 5.03 48.72 7.21
C ILE A 171 3.97 49.84 7.32
N LEU A 172 3.44 50.33 6.19
CA LEU A 172 2.49 51.45 6.15
C LEU A 172 1.01 51.02 6.26
N SER A 173 0.70 49.77 5.93
CA SER A 173 -0.64 49.15 6.02
C SER A 173 -1.39 49.35 7.35
N PRO A 174 -0.74 49.38 8.53
CA PRO A 174 -1.45 49.55 9.80
C PRO A 174 -1.78 51.01 10.14
N PHE A 175 -1.12 51.99 9.51
CA PHE A 175 -1.35 53.42 9.78
C PHE A 175 -2.60 53.96 9.08
N VAL A 176 -2.99 53.33 7.97
CA VAL A 176 -4.15 53.75 7.17
C VAL A 176 -5.47 53.58 7.95
N PRO A 177 -5.77 52.45 8.60
CA PRO A 177 -6.96 52.30 9.45
C PRO A 177 -7.01 53.29 10.62
N ILE A 178 -5.87 53.61 11.23
CA ILE A 178 -5.79 54.55 12.36
C ILE A 178 -6.11 55.98 11.90
N LEU A 179 -5.61 56.38 10.73
CA LEU A 179 -5.92 57.68 10.11
C LEU A 179 -7.41 57.78 9.74
N PHE A 180 -7.98 56.74 9.14
CA PHE A 180 -9.41 56.69 8.79
C PHE A 180 -10.31 56.69 10.03
N LEU A 181 -9.94 55.98 11.11
CA LEU A 181 -10.70 55.90 12.36
C LEU A 181 -10.64 57.22 13.16
N GLY A 182 -9.51 57.93 13.09
CA GLY A 182 -9.36 59.29 13.65
C GLY A 182 -10.23 60.33 12.91
N LEU A 183 -10.33 60.22 11.58
CA LEU A 183 -11.19 61.08 10.76
C LEU A 183 -12.69 60.82 11.01
N THR A 184 -13.09 59.57 11.26
CA THR A 184 -14.49 59.25 11.64
C THR A 184 -14.85 59.78 13.03
N LEU A 185 -13.95 59.65 14.02
CA LEU A 185 -14.14 60.24 15.35
C LEU A 185 -14.24 61.76 15.28
N PHE A 186 -13.37 62.40 14.49
CA PHE A 186 -13.42 63.84 14.24
C PHE A 186 -14.79 64.27 13.68
N ARG A 187 -15.34 63.52 12.72
CA ARG A 187 -16.63 63.83 12.08
C ARG A 187 -17.83 63.65 13.01
N VAL A 188 -17.87 62.58 13.80
CA VAL A 188 -18.92 62.33 14.81
C VAL A 188 -18.89 63.43 15.88
N ILE A 189 -17.70 63.88 16.29
CA ILE A 189 -17.53 64.94 17.30
C ILE A 189 -17.89 66.34 16.76
N THR A 190 -17.60 66.64 15.48
CA THR A 190 -17.74 68.00 14.93
C THR A 190 -19.05 68.29 14.18
N ILE A 191 -19.74 67.28 13.63
CA ILE A 191 -20.90 67.51 12.74
C ILE A 191 -22.25 67.12 13.36
N GLU A 192 -22.35 66.04 14.13
CA GLU A 192 -23.67 65.51 14.56
C GLU A 192 -24.10 65.87 15.99
N GLY A 193 -23.19 66.29 16.88
CA GLY A 193 -23.52 66.59 18.27
C GLY A 193 -23.86 65.32 19.08
N ILE A 194 -23.21 65.16 20.24
CA ILE A 194 -23.23 63.88 20.99
C ILE A 194 -24.60 63.65 21.65
N GLY A 195 -25.42 62.76 21.08
CA GLY A 195 -26.60 62.19 21.71
C GLY A 195 -26.28 60.95 22.57
N THR A 196 -27.12 60.65 23.57
CA THR A 196 -26.91 59.56 24.54
C THR A 196 -26.86 58.15 23.92
N SER A 197 -27.40 57.92 22.72
CA SER A 197 -27.28 56.64 22.00
C SER A 197 -25.94 56.44 21.28
N GLN A 198 -25.21 57.53 20.96
CA GLN A 198 -23.95 57.48 20.21
C GLN A 198 -22.71 57.29 21.11
N MET A 199 -22.85 57.44 22.43
CA MET A 199 -21.75 57.22 23.38
C MET A 199 -21.25 55.77 23.38
N ALA A 200 -22.13 54.79 23.17
CA ALA A 200 -21.74 53.39 23.03
C ALA A 200 -20.91 53.13 21.75
N GLU A 201 -21.24 53.81 20.66
CA GLU A 201 -20.51 53.72 19.39
C GLU A 201 -19.14 54.42 19.48
N VAL A 202 -19.05 55.55 20.18
CA VAL A 202 -17.78 56.24 20.46
C VAL A 202 -16.89 55.40 21.38
N VAL A 203 -17.44 54.79 22.44
CA VAL A 203 -16.69 53.90 23.35
C VAL A 203 -16.22 52.63 22.63
N ALA A 204 -17.05 52.02 21.79
CA ALA A 204 -16.64 50.88 20.95
C ALA A 204 -15.54 51.28 19.97
N SER A 205 -15.62 52.47 19.37
CA SER A 205 -14.60 53.00 18.47
C SER A 205 -13.27 53.27 19.19
N VAL A 206 -13.30 53.84 20.40
CA VAL A 206 -12.09 54.08 21.22
C VAL A 206 -11.46 52.78 21.72
N LEU A 207 -12.27 51.78 22.12
CA LEU A 207 -11.77 50.44 22.47
C LEU A 207 -11.13 49.74 21.26
N LEU A 208 -11.71 49.90 20.06
CA LEU A 208 -11.14 49.39 18.82
C LEU A 208 -9.82 50.08 18.47
N VAL A 209 -9.71 51.41 18.67
CA VAL A 209 -8.44 52.17 18.55
C VAL A 209 -7.39 51.58 19.49
N LEU A 210 -7.72 51.31 20.75
CA LEU A 210 -6.80 50.77 21.74
C LEU A 210 -6.29 49.36 21.35
N VAL A 211 -7.19 48.51 20.83
CA VAL A 211 -6.85 47.17 20.31
C VAL A 211 -5.95 47.25 19.07
N LEU A 212 -6.24 48.18 18.15
CA LEU A 212 -5.41 48.43 16.96
C LEU A 212 -4.03 48.97 17.34
N LEU A 213 -3.95 49.85 18.34
CA LEU A 213 -2.69 50.41 18.83
C LEU A 213 -1.83 49.33 19.50
N LEU A 214 -2.43 48.46 20.32
CA LEU A 214 -1.76 47.28 20.90
C LEU A 214 -1.28 46.28 19.82
N LEU A 215 -2.07 46.03 18.77
CA LEU A 215 -1.71 45.16 17.65
C LEU A 215 -0.62 45.74 16.75
N THR A 216 -0.60 47.06 16.55
CA THR A 216 0.50 47.74 15.83
C THR A 216 1.80 47.73 16.62
N ILE A 217 1.74 47.90 17.95
CA ILE A 217 2.90 47.75 18.83
C ILE A 217 3.42 46.31 18.83
N SER A 218 2.53 45.31 18.73
CA SER A 218 2.90 43.89 18.55
C SER A 218 3.71 43.60 17.27
N ARG A 219 3.67 44.48 16.25
CA ARG A 219 4.49 44.36 15.04
C ARG A 219 5.87 45.01 15.14
N LEU A 220 6.08 45.90 16.12
CA LEU A 220 7.41 46.36 16.51
C LEU A 220 8.05 45.19 17.26
N ARG A 221 9.05 44.54 16.66
CA ARG A 221 9.63 43.24 17.09
C ARG A 221 10.31 43.29 18.47
N PHE A 222 9.57 43.57 19.54
CA PHE A 222 10.08 43.56 20.90
C PHE A 222 10.06 42.14 21.48
N PRO A 223 11.21 41.57 21.88
CA PRO A 223 11.33 40.17 22.30
C PRO A 223 10.43 39.75 23.48
N CYS A 224 10.05 40.70 24.34
CA CYS A 224 9.27 40.45 25.55
C CYS A 224 7.80 40.12 25.25
N ILE A 225 7.23 40.68 24.18
CA ILE A 225 5.83 40.47 23.78
C ILE A 225 5.65 39.15 23.02
N ILE A 226 6.65 38.77 22.21
CA ILE A 226 6.66 37.49 21.47
C ILE A 226 6.63 36.31 22.45
N LYS A 227 7.41 36.37 23.54
CA LYS A 227 7.39 35.36 24.60
C LYS A 227 6.05 35.25 25.34
N LEU A 228 5.31 36.35 25.47
CA LEU A 228 4.01 36.37 26.13
C LEU A 228 2.91 35.75 25.23
N VAL A 229 2.98 36.02 23.93
CA VAL A 229 2.06 35.48 22.91
C VAL A 229 2.34 34.00 22.60
N ASP A 230 3.61 33.57 22.64
CA ASP A 230 4.01 32.17 22.46
C ASP A 230 3.46 31.23 23.53
N ARG A 231 3.28 31.73 24.77
CA ARG A 231 2.65 30.96 25.86
C ARG A 231 1.16 30.71 25.67
N ALA A 232 0.47 31.47 24.80
CA ALA A 232 -0.97 31.44 24.67
C ALA A 232 -1.51 30.72 23.42
N LEU A 233 -0.77 30.68 22.29
CA LEU A 233 -1.35 30.31 20.99
C LEU A 233 -0.68 29.16 20.18
N GLY A 234 0.48 28.65 20.56
CA GLY A 234 1.07 27.44 19.95
C GLY A 234 1.44 27.53 18.44
N SER A 235 2.01 26.45 17.90
CA SER A 235 2.85 26.39 16.67
C SER A 235 2.16 26.61 15.30
N LYS A 236 1.02 27.29 15.22
CA LYS A 236 0.35 27.65 13.94
C LYS A 236 0.21 29.16 13.75
N GLN A 237 1.30 29.88 13.99
CA GLN A 237 1.40 31.34 14.07
C GLN A 237 1.04 32.07 12.77
N GLU A 238 1.50 31.60 11.60
CA GLU A 238 1.32 32.30 10.31
C GLU A 238 -0.14 32.32 9.80
N PHE A 239 -0.90 31.25 10.03
CA PHE A 239 -2.26 31.11 9.53
C PHE A 239 -3.27 31.91 10.38
N TRP A 240 -3.21 31.76 11.71
CA TRP A 240 -4.14 32.45 12.61
C TRP A 240 -3.86 33.95 12.73
N HIS A 241 -2.60 34.37 12.71
CA HIS A 241 -2.25 35.79 12.79
C HIS A 241 -2.74 36.56 11.54
N ARG A 242 -2.69 35.95 10.36
CA ARG A 242 -3.21 36.54 9.11
C ARG A 242 -4.74 36.54 9.04
N ILE A 243 -5.41 35.53 9.62
CA ILE A 243 -6.88 35.50 9.68
C ILE A 243 -7.43 36.58 10.61
N ILE A 244 -6.87 36.71 11.82
CA ILE A 244 -7.33 37.68 12.83
C ILE A 244 -7.16 39.12 12.34
N LEU A 245 -6.06 39.41 11.66
CA LEU A 245 -5.75 40.76 11.17
C LEU A 245 -6.68 41.16 10.01
N ASN A 246 -7.04 40.21 9.15
CA ASN A 246 -7.94 40.47 8.02
C ASN A 246 -9.42 40.43 8.42
N SER A 247 -9.81 39.64 9.43
CA SER A 247 -11.14 39.78 10.04
C SER A 247 -11.30 41.17 10.67
N CYS A 248 -10.24 41.69 11.30
CA CYS A 248 -10.25 43.03 11.87
C CYS A 248 -10.40 44.13 10.79
N MET A 249 -9.69 44.02 9.65
CA MET A 249 -9.84 44.95 8.52
C MET A 249 -11.25 44.93 7.90
N LEU A 250 -11.88 43.76 7.84
CA LEU A 250 -13.26 43.59 7.35
C LEU A 250 -14.28 44.18 8.34
N THR A 251 -14.04 44.00 9.65
CA THR A 251 -14.80 44.64 10.72
C THR A 251 -14.69 46.18 10.66
N THR A 252 -13.52 46.72 10.32
CA THR A 252 -13.32 48.18 10.14
C THR A 252 -14.09 48.74 8.94
N GLY A 253 -14.12 48.04 7.80
CA GLY A 253 -14.94 48.43 6.64
C GLY A 253 -16.44 48.42 6.95
N VAL A 254 -16.91 47.35 7.60
CA VAL A 254 -18.31 47.23 8.03
C VAL A 254 -18.69 48.35 9.00
N LEU A 255 -17.85 48.67 9.99
CA LEU A 255 -18.08 49.82 10.87
C LEU A 255 -18.13 51.16 10.12
N LEU A 256 -17.27 51.33 9.11
CA LEU A 256 -17.24 52.53 8.27
C LEU A 256 -18.51 52.68 7.42
N ALA A 257 -19.08 51.55 6.96
CA ALA A 257 -20.37 51.51 6.29
C ALA A 257 -21.53 51.90 7.22
N PHE A 258 -21.48 51.55 8.52
CA PHE A 258 -22.47 51.98 9.52
C PHE A 258 -22.44 53.50 9.79
N ALA A 259 -21.29 54.14 9.64
CA ALA A 259 -21.12 55.59 9.76
C ALA A 259 -21.63 56.39 8.53
N SER A 260 -22.13 55.72 7.49
CA SER A 260 -22.71 56.35 6.30
C SER A 260 -24.24 56.54 6.42
N PRO A 261 -24.84 57.53 5.73
CA PRO A 261 -26.29 57.76 5.76
C PRO A 261 -27.07 56.50 5.38
N VAL A 262 -28.24 56.29 6.00
CA VAL A 262 -29.05 55.05 5.92
C VAL A 262 -29.27 54.55 4.48
N TYR A 263 -29.44 55.46 3.52
CA TYR A 263 -29.66 55.13 2.10
C TYR A 263 -28.44 54.48 1.41
N PHE A 264 -27.21 54.81 1.83
CA PHE A 264 -25.96 54.28 1.27
C PHE A 264 -25.41 53.07 2.04
N ARG A 265 -25.91 52.82 3.26
CA ARG A 265 -25.43 51.78 4.18
C ARG A 265 -25.53 50.36 3.60
N LEU A 266 -26.65 50.02 2.96
CA LEU A 266 -26.84 48.69 2.35
C LEU A 266 -25.98 48.52 1.08
N ALA A 267 -25.82 49.56 0.28
CA ALA A 267 -25.02 49.53 -0.94
C ALA A 267 -23.52 49.40 -0.64
N SER A 268 -23.01 50.11 0.37
CA SER A 268 -21.61 50.03 0.81
C SER A 268 -21.28 48.65 1.40
N ILE A 269 -22.14 48.12 2.27
CA ILE A 269 -22.00 46.74 2.80
C ILE A 269 -22.01 45.71 1.66
N THR A 270 -22.85 45.89 0.65
CA THR A 270 -22.93 44.97 -0.50
C THR A 270 -21.66 45.03 -1.36
N ILE A 271 -21.14 46.22 -1.64
CA ILE A 271 -19.89 46.41 -2.38
C ILE A 271 -18.72 45.79 -1.61
N GLU A 272 -18.64 45.98 -0.29
CA GLU A 272 -17.59 45.38 0.55
C GLU A 272 -17.70 43.86 0.62
N LEU A 273 -18.91 43.30 0.72
CA LEU A 273 -19.13 41.86 0.76
C LEU A 273 -18.77 41.20 -0.59
N VAL A 274 -19.11 41.85 -1.70
CA VAL A 274 -18.75 41.44 -3.07
C VAL A 274 -17.25 41.56 -3.32
N ALA A 275 -16.62 42.64 -2.85
CA ALA A 275 -15.18 42.85 -3.00
C ALA A 275 -14.35 41.90 -2.09
N ALA A 276 -14.84 41.60 -0.89
CA ALA A 276 -14.25 40.59 -0.02
C ALA A 276 -14.38 39.18 -0.62
N ALA A 277 -15.54 38.83 -1.18
CA ALA A 277 -15.78 37.54 -1.81
C ALA A 277 -14.94 37.33 -3.08
N THR A 278 -14.84 38.35 -3.95
CA THR A 278 -14.03 38.29 -5.19
C THR A 278 -12.54 38.09 -4.89
N VAL A 279 -12.00 38.85 -3.93
CA VAL A 279 -10.57 38.81 -3.59
C VAL A 279 -10.18 37.55 -2.82
N SER A 280 -11.05 37.09 -1.90
CA SER A 280 -10.73 35.95 -1.04
C SER A 280 -10.78 34.60 -1.76
N LEU A 281 -11.59 34.50 -2.83
CA LEU A 281 -11.97 33.19 -3.38
C LEU A 281 -11.57 32.99 -4.85
N GLY A 282 -11.12 34.05 -5.55
CA GLY A 282 -10.64 33.94 -6.94
C GLY A 282 -11.69 33.45 -7.95
N ASN A 283 -12.98 33.59 -7.60
CA ASN A 283 -14.10 33.13 -8.40
C ASN A 283 -15.24 34.15 -8.37
N LEU A 284 -15.82 34.50 -9.53
CA LEU A 284 -16.95 35.44 -9.63
C LEU A 284 -18.29 34.81 -9.22
N GLN A 285 -18.37 33.47 -9.12
CA GLN A 285 -19.62 32.81 -8.76
C GLN A 285 -20.10 33.12 -7.33
N ILE A 286 -19.18 33.29 -6.38
CA ILE A 286 -19.53 33.61 -4.99
C ILE A 286 -20.06 35.05 -4.86
N PRO A 287 -19.36 36.06 -5.41
CA PRO A 287 -19.90 37.42 -5.56
C PRO A 287 -21.25 37.44 -6.26
N ALA A 288 -21.40 36.71 -7.36
CA ALA A 288 -22.66 36.67 -8.09
C ALA A 288 -23.79 35.97 -7.30
N ALA A 289 -23.48 34.98 -6.47
CA ALA A 289 -24.45 34.36 -5.56
C ALA A 289 -24.87 35.32 -4.45
N ILE A 290 -23.92 36.07 -3.88
CA ILE A 290 -24.18 37.11 -2.87
C ILE A 290 -25.07 38.21 -3.44
N VAL A 291 -24.75 38.73 -4.63
CA VAL A 291 -25.56 39.74 -5.32
C VAL A 291 -26.99 39.22 -5.52
N ARG A 292 -27.18 37.96 -5.96
CA ARG A 292 -28.52 37.36 -6.11
C ARG A 292 -29.28 37.33 -4.79
N VAL A 293 -28.66 36.90 -3.70
CA VAL A 293 -29.29 36.85 -2.37
C VAL A 293 -29.67 38.25 -1.89
N VAL A 294 -28.74 39.20 -1.97
CA VAL A 294 -28.95 40.57 -1.49
C VAL A 294 -30.04 41.30 -2.28
N LEU A 295 -29.97 41.27 -3.62
CA LEU A 295 -30.97 41.93 -4.47
C LEU A 295 -32.37 41.31 -4.27
N ALA A 296 -32.45 39.99 -4.15
CA ALA A 296 -33.72 39.33 -3.90
C ALA A 296 -34.28 39.65 -2.50
N LEU A 297 -33.44 39.66 -1.45
CA LEU A 297 -33.87 39.98 -0.08
C LEU A 297 -34.33 41.42 0.07
N ILE A 298 -33.60 42.40 -0.50
CA ILE A 298 -33.99 43.81 -0.48
C ILE A 298 -35.42 43.96 -1.01
N ARG A 299 -35.74 43.27 -2.10
CA ARG A 299 -37.06 43.34 -2.72
C ARG A 299 -38.13 42.54 -1.98
N LEU A 300 -37.81 41.34 -1.49
CA LEU A 300 -38.76 40.50 -0.77
C LEU A 300 -39.17 41.10 0.59
N VAL A 301 -38.29 41.91 1.20
CA VAL A 301 -38.52 42.59 2.49
C VAL A 301 -39.20 43.93 2.30
N SER A 302 -38.80 44.73 1.30
CA SER A 302 -39.40 46.05 1.09
C SER A 302 -40.88 45.93 0.69
N GLN A 303 -41.24 44.95 -0.15
CA GLN A 303 -42.62 44.70 -0.63
C GLN A 303 -43.41 45.91 -1.16
N ASP A 304 -42.77 47.07 -1.35
CA ASP A 304 -43.30 48.31 -1.94
C ASP A 304 -43.55 48.18 -3.46
N TYR A 305 -44.30 47.17 -3.86
CA TYR A 305 -44.69 46.91 -5.25
C TYR A 305 -45.78 47.88 -5.74
N TYR A 306 -46.48 48.52 -4.80
CA TYR A 306 -47.51 49.53 -5.03
C TYR A 306 -47.01 50.91 -4.56
N GLY A 307 -47.42 51.99 -5.24
CA GLY A 307 -47.05 53.35 -4.82
C GLY A 307 -47.91 53.84 -3.66
N ASP A 308 -47.36 54.74 -2.84
CA ASP A 308 -48.01 55.42 -1.69
C ASP A 308 -49.33 56.15 -2.01
N ASN A 309 -49.76 56.21 -3.27
CA ASN A 309 -50.98 56.92 -3.71
C ASN A 309 -52.14 56.00 -4.11
N ASP A 310 -52.02 54.67 -3.99
CA ASP A 310 -53.07 53.71 -4.38
C ASP A 310 -53.88 53.19 -3.16
N GLU A 311 -54.20 54.04 -2.18
CA GLU A 311 -55.24 53.76 -1.19
C GLU A 311 -56.64 54.02 -1.78
N LYS A 312 -57.07 53.12 -2.68
CA LYS A 312 -58.47 52.68 -2.86
C LYS A 312 -58.55 51.73 -4.04
N ILE A 313 -58.68 50.44 -3.73
CA ILE A 313 -59.11 49.43 -4.69
C ILE A 313 -60.59 49.71 -4.97
N ASP A 314 -60.88 50.39 -6.08
CA ASP A 314 -62.24 50.48 -6.60
C ASP A 314 -62.50 49.27 -7.52
N ASN A 315 -63.52 48.47 -7.21
CA ASN A 315 -63.77 47.17 -7.84
C ASN A 315 -64.42 47.28 -9.23
N SER A 316 -64.36 48.44 -9.87
CA SER A 316 -65.09 48.75 -11.11
C SER A 316 -64.22 49.00 -12.35
N ASP A 317 -62.89 48.89 -12.24
CA ASP A 317 -61.95 49.14 -13.36
C ASP A 317 -61.43 47.82 -13.99
N PRO A 318 -61.64 47.54 -15.30
CA PRO A 318 -61.18 46.31 -15.96
C PRO A 318 -59.65 46.16 -16.03
N GLY A 319 -58.87 47.21 -15.72
CA GLY A 319 -57.41 47.16 -15.59
C GLY A 319 -56.88 46.57 -14.27
N ASN A 320 -57.74 46.29 -13.30
CA ASN A 320 -57.33 45.92 -11.94
C ASN A 320 -56.81 44.47 -11.82
N GLY A 321 -57.22 43.57 -12.73
CA GLY A 321 -56.75 42.18 -12.76
C GLY A 321 -55.23 42.02 -12.97
N ALA A 322 -54.60 43.00 -13.64
CA ALA A 322 -53.16 43.00 -13.90
C ALA A 322 -52.33 43.48 -12.69
N LYS A 323 -52.90 44.33 -11.82
CA LYS A 323 -52.27 44.76 -10.56
C LYS A 323 -52.27 43.62 -9.54
N ILE A 324 -53.37 42.86 -9.44
CA ILE A 324 -53.54 41.72 -8.51
C ILE A 324 -52.45 40.66 -8.68
N ASN A 325 -52.04 40.39 -9.93
CA ASN A 325 -51.08 39.32 -10.24
C ASN A 325 -49.61 39.76 -10.22
N LEU A 326 -49.31 41.06 -10.14
CA LEU A 326 -47.94 41.59 -10.19
C LEU A 326 -47.15 41.23 -8.92
N ALA A 327 -47.68 41.56 -7.74
CA ALA A 327 -46.99 41.31 -6.46
C ALA A 327 -46.75 39.80 -6.21
N PRO A 328 -47.72 38.88 -6.43
CA PRO A 328 -47.46 37.44 -6.38
C PRO A 328 -46.40 36.97 -7.40
N SER A 329 -46.43 37.50 -8.63
CA SER A 329 -45.47 37.11 -9.68
C SER A 329 -44.04 37.56 -9.38
N LEU A 330 -43.86 38.76 -8.82
CA LEU A 330 -42.56 39.26 -8.37
C LEU A 330 -42.05 38.51 -7.14
N ASN A 331 -42.92 38.19 -6.18
CA ASN A 331 -42.55 37.37 -5.02
C ASN A 331 -42.08 35.97 -5.43
N ILE A 332 -42.73 35.34 -6.41
CA ILE A 332 -42.30 34.04 -6.95
C ILE A 332 -40.95 34.18 -7.66
N PHE A 333 -40.77 35.22 -8.49
CA PHE A 333 -39.50 35.49 -9.18
C PHE A 333 -38.33 35.70 -8.21
N TYR A 334 -38.45 36.67 -7.29
CA TYR A 334 -37.40 36.95 -6.31
C TYR A 334 -37.21 35.78 -5.32
N GLY A 335 -38.26 35.01 -5.02
CA GLY A 335 -38.16 33.77 -4.25
C GLY A 335 -37.30 32.70 -4.95
N MET A 336 -37.44 32.51 -6.27
CA MET A 336 -36.58 31.61 -7.05
C MET A 336 -35.13 32.09 -7.11
N VAL A 337 -34.91 33.40 -7.31
CA VAL A 337 -33.57 34.00 -7.34
C VAL A 337 -32.88 33.90 -5.98
N LEU A 338 -33.63 34.10 -4.89
CA LEU A 338 -33.15 33.93 -3.52
C LEU A 338 -32.79 32.45 -3.25
N GLY A 339 -33.64 31.51 -3.66
CA GLY A 339 -33.38 30.09 -3.58
C GLY A 339 -32.11 29.68 -4.34
N GLN A 340 -31.95 30.17 -5.57
CA GLN A 340 -30.75 29.97 -6.37
C GLN A 340 -29.49 30.54 -5.71
N GLY A 341 -29.52 31.81 -5.28
CA GLY A 341 -28.39 32.48 -4.64
C GLY A 341 -27.98 31.79 -3.34
N THR A 342 -28.96 31.34 -2.55
CA THR A 342 -28.73 30.56 -1.32
C THR A 342 -28.09 29.21 -1.63
N LEU A 343 -28.60 28.45 -2.61
CA LEU A 343 -28.04 27.15 -2.98
C LEU A 343 -26.60 27.25 -3.49
N TYR A 344 -26.27 28.26 -4.30
CA TYR A 344 -24.89 28.47 -4.71
C TYR A 344 -24.01 28.90 -3.54
N SER A 345 -24.50 29.75 -2.65
CA SER A 345 -23.76 30.13 -1.45
C SER A 345 -23.44 28.89 -0.59
N VAL A 346 -24.42 27.99 -0.41
CA VAL A 346 -24.24 26.72 0.29
C VAL A 346 -23.24 25.81 -0.45
N ALA A 347 -23.34 25.66 -1.77
CA ALA A 347 -22.39 24.87 -2.57
C ALA A 347 -20.96 25.39 -2.41
N CYS A 348 -20.78 26.71 -2.42
CA CYS A 348 -19.46 27.34 -2.24
C CYS A 348 -18.91 27.14 -0.83
N ILE A 349 -19.76 27.25 0.20
CA ILE A 349 -19.38 26.94 1.59
C ILE A 349 -18.96 25.48 1.71
N LEU A 350 -19.72 24.55 1.12
CA LEU A 350 -19.36 23.14 1.13
C LEU A 350 -18.03 22.90 0.41
N GLU A 351 -17.80 23.48 -0.78
CA GLU A 351 -16.54 23.30 -1.52
C GLU A 351 -15.32 23.81 -0.71
N LEU A 352 -15.47 24.88 0.09
CA LEU A 352 -14.42 25.31 1.04
C LEU A 352 -14.09 24.24 2.08
N PHE A 353 -15.06 23.44 2.50
CA PHE A 353 -14.87 22.31 3.41
C PHE A 353 -14.52 20.99 2.71
N SER A 354 -14.41 20.96 1.38
CA SER A 354 -14.09 19.74 0.62
C SER A 354 -12.74 19.12 0.98
N PHE A 355 -11.82 19.87 1.60
CA PHE A 355 -10.55 19.33 2.10
C PHE A 355 -10.74 18.30 3.23
N ILE A 356 -11.82 18.40 4.01
CA ILE A 356 -12.09 17.50 5.15
C ILE A 356 -12.32 16.06 4.66
N PRO A 357 -13.31 15.78 3.77
CA PRO A 357 -13.53 14.43 3.29
C PRO A 357 -12.37 13.92 2.42
N ARG A 358 -11.64 14.79 1.71
CA ARG A 358 -10.44 14.39 0.94
C ARG A 358 -9.30 13.91 1.86
N ARG A 359 -9.00 14.63 2.94
CA ARG A 359 -7.99 14.20 3.93
C ARG A 359 -8.43 12.96 4.70
N SER A 360 -9.73 12.84 5.00
CA SER A 360 -10.31 11.63 5.59
C SER A 360 -10.06 10.41 4.70
N LEU A 361 -10.34 10.52 3.39
CA LEU A 361 -10.07 9.45 2.42
C LEU A 361 -8.58 9.15 2.31
N ALA A 362 -7.71 10.18 2.23
CA ALA A 362 -6.26 9.97 2.17
C ALA A 362 -5.77 9.12 3.35
N ARG A 363 -6.25 9.40 4.56
CA ARG A 363 -5.87 8.61 5.73
C ARG A 363 -6.48 7.21 5.75
N ARG A 364 -7.80 7.10 5.61
CA ARG A 364 -8.48 5.79 5.65
C ARG A 364 -8.01 4.90 4.49
N GLY A 365 -7.64 5.51 3.37
CA GLY A 365 -7.01 4.90 2.20
C GLY A 365 -5.55 4.53 2.39
N GLY A 366 -4.83 5.13 3.35
CA GLY A 366 -3.40 4.91 3.56
C GLY A 366 -2.52 5.67 2.54
N PHE A 367 -3.07 6.67 1.86
CA PHE A 367 -2.38 7.47 0.87
C PHE A 367 -1.57 8.59 1.57
N GLY A 368 -0.28 8.31 1.81
CA GLY A 368 0.64 9.25 2.45
C GLY A 368 1.22 10.31 1.52
N GLY A 369 1.83 11.34 2.11
CA GLY A 369 2.60 12.36 1.40
C GLY A 369 1.79 13.25 0.43
N ARG A 370 2.53 13.95 -0.44
CA ARG A 370 1.96 14.88 -1.43
C ARG A 370 1.20 14.16 -2.55
N TRP A 371 1.74 13.04 -3.04
CA TRP A 371 1.13 12.26 -4.12
C TRP A 371 -0.22 11.66 -3.69
N GLY A 372 -0.38 11.26 -2.42
CA GLY A 372 -1.63 10.69 -1.92
C GLY A 372 -2.78 11.70 -1.97
N LEU A 373 -2.50 12.95 -1.59
CA LEU A 373 -3.49 14.03 -1.68
C LEU A 373 -3.80 14.40 -3.14
N GLU A 374 -2.80 14.45 -4.01
CA GLU A 374 -3.00 14.66 -5.46
C GLU A 374 -3.86 13.55 -6.08
N SER A 375 -3.64 12.29 -5.69
CA SER A 375 -4.44 11.13 -6.12
C SER A 375 -5.90 11.24 -5.70
N VAL A 376 -6.14 11.62 -4.43
CA VAL A 376 -7.51 11.85 -3.93
C VAL A 376 -8.19 13.04 -4.61
N ASN A 377 -7.44 14.09 -4.97
CA ASN A 377 -7.99 15.20 -5.75
C ASN A 377 -8.41 14.77 -7.15
N LEU A 378 -7.64 13.89 -7.81
CA LEU A 378 -8.03 13.30 -9.10
C LEU A 378 -9.29 12.45 -8.97
N TYR A 379 -9.38 11.62 -7.92
CA TYR A 379 -10.60 10.84 -7.64
C TYR A 379 -11.81 11.74 -7.35
N TYR A 380 -11.63 12.83 -6.61
CA TYR A 380 -12.69 13.82 -6.36
C TYR A 380 -13.21 14.44 -7.66
N ALA A 381 -12.30 14.82 -8.57
CA ALA A 381 -12.67 15.36 -9.87
C ALA A 381 -13.44 14.33 -10.70
N TYR A 382 -12.96 13.08 -10.74
CA TYR A 382 -13.63 11.96 -11.42
C TYR A 382 -15.04 11.69 -10.88
N ALA A 383 -15.19 11.57 -9.55
CA ALA A 383 -16.48 11.32 -8.93
C ALA A 383 -17.46 12.45 -9.25
N PHE A 384 -17.01 13.70 -9.16
CA PHE A 384 -17.81 14.88 -9.43
C PHE A 384 -18.27 14.95 -10.90
N GLU A 385 -17.38 14.69 -11.85
CA GLU A 385 -17.71 14.65 -13.28
C GLU A 385 -18.77 13.57 -13.57
N LYS A 386 -18.63 12.38 -12.99
CA LYS A 386 -19.59 11.28 -13.17
C LYS A 386 -20.98 11.59 -12.61
N TYR A 387 -21.06 12.33 -11.50
CA TYR A 387 -22.33 12.79 -10.91
C TYR A 387 -22.96 13.95 -11.68
N THR A 388 -22.18 14.80 -12.34
CA THR A 388 -22.68 15.95 -13.10
C THR A 388 -23.10 15.59 -14.53
N GLN A 389 -22.44 14.62 -15.18
CA GLN A 389 -22.74 14.19 -16.56
C GLN A 389 -23.93 13.20 -16.68
N GLY A 390 -24.48 12.67 -15.58
CA GLY A 390 -25.52 11.63 -15.62
C GLY A 390 -26.81 11.95 -14.87
N ASP A 391 -27.77 11.03 -14.96
CA ASP A 391 -28.90 11.00 -14.05
C ASP A 391 -28.41 10.71 -12.61
N VAL A 392 -28.69 11.62 -11.68
CA VAL A 392 -28.15 11.60 -10.30
C VAL A 392 -28.84 10.53 -9.43
N LEU A 393 -29.96 10.01 -9.92
CA LEU A 393 -30.75 8.96 -9.30
C LEU A 393 -30.38 7.57 -9.78
N ALA A 394 -29.68 7.43 -10.92
CA ALA A 394 -29.16 6.16 -11.37
C ALA A 394 -27.99 5.73 -10.46
N PRO A 395 -27.99 4.51 -9.88
CA PRO A 395 -26.89 4.01 -9.08
C PRO A 395 -25.69 3.71 -9.98
N LYS A 396 -24.89 4.73 -10.31
CA LYS A 396 -23.58 4.53 -10.94
C LYS A 396 -22.64 3.93 -9.91
N ASN A 397 -21.95 2.86 -10.28
CA ASN A 397 -20.96 2.16 -9.44
C ASN A 397 -19.67 2.98 -9.31
N ILE A 398 -19.78 4.19 -8.74
CA ILE A 398 -18.66 5.08 -8.46
C ILE A 398 -18.01 4.58 -7.17
N ASN A 399 -16.94 3.83 -7.35
CA ASN A 399 -16.13 3.30 -6.26
C ASN A 399 -14.65 3.57 -6.56
N LEU A 400 -13.84 3.56 -5.51
CA LEU A 400 -12.41 3.87 -5.62
C LEU A 400 -11.67 2.84 -6.49
N ASN A 401 -12.11 1.58 -6.44
CA ASN A 401 -11.43 0.50 -7.14
C ASN A 401 -11.59 0.58 -8.68
N ASN A 402 -12.78 0.92 -9.17
CA ASN A 402 -13.05 1.16 -10.59
C ASN A 402 -12.22 2.33 -11.08
N PHE A 403 -12.16 3.43 -10.32
CA PHE A 403 -11.30 4.56 -10.65
C PHE A 403 -9.83 4.15 -10.78
N VAL A 404 -9.32 3.31 -9.87
CA VAL A 404 -7.93 2.82 -9.93
C VAL A 404 -7.69 2.00 -11.19
N VAL A 405 -8.58 1.07 -11.55
CA VAL A 405 -8.47 0.28 -12.78
C VAL A 405 -8.54 1.18 -14.02
N ASP A 406 -9.49 2.11 -14.06
CA ASP A 406 -9.62 3.09 -15.15
C ASP A 406 -8.36 3.98 -15.26
N SER A 407 -7.74 4.33 -14.14
CA SER A 407 -6.53 5.15 -14.07
C SER A 407 -5.31 4.42 -14.64
N VAL A 408 -5.14 3.14 -14.31
CA VAL A 408 -4.09 2.26 -14.88
C VAL A 408 -4.30 2.09 -16.39
N ASN A 409 -5.55 2.02 -16.83
CA ASN A 409 -5.94 1.96 -18.24
C ASN A 409 -6.04 3.35 -18.92
N SER A 410 -5.58 4.43 -18.29
CA SER A 410 -5.50 5.74 -18.95
C SER A 410 -4.31 5.78 -19.92
N GLU A 411 -4.35 6.70 -20.88
CA GLU A 411 -3.21 7.02 -21.77
C GLU A 411 -2.24 8.03 -21.14
N THR A 412 -2.63 8.68 -20.03
CA THR A 412 -1.81 9.73 -19.42
C THR A 412 -0.84 9.14 -18.39
N PRO A 413 0.49 9.35 -18.53
CA PRO A 413 1.50 8.79 -17.61
C PRO A 413 1.27 9.19 -16.14
N LYS A 414 0.80 10.43 -15.93
CA LYS A 414 0.45 10.91 -14.60
C LYS A 414 -0.68 10.09 -13.98
N MET A 415 -1.76 9.81 -14.72
CA MET A 415 -2.88 9.03 -14.21
C MET A 415 -2.49 7.57 -13.96
N GLN A 416 -1.69 6.98 -14.84
CA GLN A 416 -1.15 5.64 -14.68
C GLN A 416 -0.31 5.51 -13.40
N LEU A 417 0.58 6.48 -13.15
CA LEU A 417 1.40 6.50 -11.93
C LEU A 417 0.55 6.60 -10.64
N HIS A 418 -0.46 7.47 -10.63
CA HIS A 418 -1.34 7.60 -9.46
C HIS A 418 -2.21 6.36 -9.29
N GLY A 419 -2.74 5.82 -10.40
CA GLY A 419 -3.50 4.57 -10.44
C GLY A 419 -2.71 3.40 -9.87
N ILE A 420 -1.49 3.16 -10.36
CA ILE A 420 -0.67 2.02 -9.91
C ILE A 420 -0.25 2.14 -8.43
N ARG A 421 0.07 3.36 -7.96
CA ARG A 421 0.38 3.61 -6.55
C ARG A 421 -0.82 3.36 -5.65
N MET A 422 -1.99 3.86 -6.03
CA MET A 422 -3.23 3.60 -5.32
C MET A 422 -3.57 2.11 -5.32
N MET A 423 -3.35 1.41 -6.44
CA MET A 423 -3.57 -0.03 -6.55
C MET A 423 -2.68 -0.79 -5.57
N HIS A 424 -1.40 -0.46 -5.50
CA HIS A 424 -0.46 -1.06 -4.56
C HIS A 424 -0.93 -0.88 -3.09
N CYS A 425 -1.29 0.33 -2.69
CA CYS A 425 -1.78 0.61 -1.33
C CYS A 425 -3.09 -0.14 -1.01
N LEU A 426 -3.99 -0.29 -1.98
CA LEU A 426 -5.25 -1.02 -1.78
C LEU A 426 -5.05 -2.53 -1.79
N LEU A 427 -4.07 -3.06 -2.51
CA LEU A 427 -3.72 -4.49 -2.50
C LEU A 427 -3.13 -4.94 -1.17
N GLN A 428 -2.44 -4.06 -0.44
CA GLN A 428 -1.97 -4.36 0.92
C GLN A 428 -3.09 -4.53 1.96
N LYS A 429 -4.34 -4.17 1.63
CA LYS A 429 -5.50 -4.30 2.52
C LYS A 429 -6.33 -5.54 2.16
N GLN A 430 -6.55 -6.41 3.14
CA GLN A 430 -7.27 -7.69 2.97
C GLN A 430 -8.63 -7.61 2.22
N PRO A 431 -9.58 -6.70 2.55
CA PRO A 431 -10.89 -6.70 1.89
C PRO A 431 -10.83 -6.27 0.42
N THR A 432 -9.92 -5.37 0.06
CA THR A 432 -9.74 -4.89 -1.32
C THR A 432 -8.86 -5.83 -2.13
N ARG A 433 -7.91 -6.54 -1.51
CA ARG A 433 -7.00 -7.49 -2.16
C ARG A 433 -7.76 -8.54 -2.97
N ARG A 434 -8.72 -9.24 -2.35
CA ARG A 434 -9.51 -10.30 -3.00
C ARG A 434 -10.31 -9.78 -4.20
N TRP A 435 -10.87 -8.58 -4.08
CA TRP A 435 -11.61 -7.93 -5.16
C TRP A 435 -10.70 -7.60 -6.34
N PHE A 436 -9.52 -7.01 -6.09
CA PHE A 436 -8.56 -6.66 -7.15
C PHE A 436 -8.04 -7.90 -7.86
N ILE A 437 -7.67 -8.96 -7.13
CA ILE A 437 -7.23 -10.23 -7.72
C ILE A 437 -8.31 -10.78 -8.68
N LEU A 438 -9.57 -10.88 -8.22
CA LEU A 438 -10.66 -11.38 -9.06
C LEU A 438 -10.95 -10.48 -10.27
N LYS A 439 -10.90 -9.17 -10.10
CA LYS A 439 -11.18 -8.20 -11.17
C LYS A 439 -10.06 -8.18 -12.21
N LEU A 440 -8.80 -8.19 -11.79
CA LEU A 440 -7.63 -8.17 -12.67
C LEU A 440 -7.47 -9.48 -13.43
N ASN A 441 -7.71 -10.63 -12.78
CA ASN A 441 -7.70 -11.93 -13.47
C ASN A 441 -8.79 -12.05 -14.56
N ARG A 442 -9.90 -11.29 -14.44
CA ARG A 442 -10.94 -11.21 -15.48
C ARG A 442 -10.66 -10.15 -16.55
N SER A 443 -9.78 -9.18 -16.28
CA SER A 443 -9.50 -8.04 -17.16
C SER A 443 -8.17 -8.25 -17.89
N MET A 444 -8.21 -8.98 -19.00
CA MET A 444 -7.00 -9.24 -19.80
C MET A 444 -6.31 -7.94 -20.27
N GLU A 445 -7.10 -6.90 -20.60
CA GLU A 445 -6.57 -5.60 -21.01
C GLU A 445 -5.71 -4.96 -19.90
N THR A 446 -6.22 -4.92 -18.66
CA THR A 446 -5.49 -4.33 -17.53
C THR A 446 -4.24 -5.15 -17.22
N MET A 447 -4.32 -6.48 -17.28
CA MET A 447 -3.18 -7.36 -17.04
C MET A 447 -2.08 -7.17 -18.10
N ALA A 448 -2.45 -7.09 -19.38
CA ALA A 448 -1.51 -6.82 -20.47
C ALA A 448 -0.85 -5.44 -20.30
N ARG A 449 -1.60 -4.42 -19.89
CA ARG A 449 -1.02 -3.09 -19.59
C ARG A 449 -0.06 -3.13 -18.40
N LEU A 450 -0.37 -3.87 -17.33
CA LEU A 450 0.55 -4.05 -16.21
C LEU A 450 1.85 -4.71 -16.65
N VAL A 451 1.80 -5.75 -17.49
CA VAL A 451 3.00 -6.39 -18.05
C VAL A 451 3.79 -5.42 -18.93
N ASN A 452 3.12 -4.62 -19.77
CA ASN A 452 3.79 -3.59 -20.55
C ASN A 452 4.48 -2.54 -19.66
N MET A 453 3.86 -2.13 -18.55
CA MET A 453 4.48 -1.20 -17.58
C MET A 453 5.74 -1.77 -16.91
N LEU A 454 5.87 -3.10 -16.79
CA LEU A 454 7.10 -3.75 -16.31
C LEU A 454 8.23 -3.69 -17.35
N ASP A 455 7.89 -3.62 -18.63
CA ASP A 455 8.83 -3.56 -19.75
C ASP A 455 9.32 -2.14 -20.06
N TRP A 456 8.73 -1.11 -19.44
CA TRP A 456 9.14 0.28 -19.66
C TRP A 456 10.58 0.53 -19.19
N THR A 457 11.43 0.97 -20.11
CA THR A 457 12.88 1.20 -19.88
C THR A 457 13.26 2.67 -19.77
N SER A 458 12.33 3.60 -20.02
CA SER A 458 12.59 5.05 -19.93
C SER A 458 12.93 5.48 -18.49
N PRO A 459 13.92 6.36 -18.27
CA PRO A 459 14.25 6.89 -16.94
C PRO A 459 13.07 7.56 -16.23
N GLN A 460 12.15 8.15 -16.99
CA GLN A 460 10.96 8.85 -16.48
C GLN A 460 9.93 7.87 -15.89
N ASP A 461 9.94 6.63 -16.36
CA ASP A 461 8.99 5.57 -16.00
C ASP A 461 9.49 4.67 -14.87
N THR A 462 10.70 4.91 -14.35
CA THR A 462 11.31 4.11 -13.28
C THR A 462 10.38 3.90 -12.08
N THR A 463 9.64 4.95 -11.70
CA THR A 463 8.69 4.86 -10.59
C THR A 463 7.44 4.05 -10.95
N VAL A 464 6.92 4.17 -12.18
CA VAL A 464 5.77 3.37 -12.65
C VAL A 464 6.18 1.90 -12.69
N ARG A 465 7.34 1.59 -13.27
CA ARG A 465 7.91 0.25 -13.37
C ARG A 465 8.08 -0.40 -11.99
N LEU A 466 8.59 0.34 -11.01
CA LEU A 466 8.75 -0.13 -9.64
C LEU A 466 7.40 -0.50 -8.99
N PHE A 467 6.41 0.39 -9.07
CA PHE A 467 5.09 0.11 -8.49
C PHE A 467 4.33 -0.99 -9.26
N ALA A 468 4.51 -1.08 -10.58
CA ALA A 468 3.99 -2.18 -11.38
C ALA A 468 4.59 -3.52 -10.92
N ALA A 469 5.90 -3.57 -10.62
CA ALA A 469 6.54 -4.76 -10.08
C ALA A 469 5.97 -5.14 -8.70
N LYS A 470 5.81 -4.16 -7.80
CA LYS A 470 5.19 -4.39 -6.47
C LYS A 470 3.75 -4.91 -6.58
N VAL A 471 2.94 -4.34 -7.47
CA VAL A 471 1.58 -4.82 -7.73
C VAL A 471 1.61 -6.24 -8.28
N THR A 472 2.53 -6.54 -9.20
CA THR A 472 2.65 -7.87 -9.80
C THR A 472 3.08 -8.92 -8.79
N VAL A 473 3.95 -8.60 -7.81
CA VAL A 473 4.30 -9.49 -6.70
C VAL A 473 3.04 -9.96 -5.95
N GLU A 474 2.13 -9.03 -5.64
CA GLU A 474 0.88 -9.35 -4.90
C GLU A 474 -0.10 -10.21 -5.71
N LEU A 475 -0.01 -10.16 -7.04
CA LEU A 475 -0.86 -10.91 -7.96
C LEU A 475 -0.26 -12.25 -8.39
N ALA A 476 1.08 -12.39 -8.34
CA ALA A 476 1.82 -13.53 -8.87
C ALA A 476 1.34 -14.89 -8.33
N THR A 477 0.89 -14.95 -7.08
CA THR A 477 0.35 -16.16 -6.45
C THR A 477 -1.02 -16.59 -6.98
N SER A 478 -1.63 -15.78 -7.86
CA SER A 478 -2.98 -16.00 -8.41
C SER A 478 -3.03 -15.95 -9.94
N ILE A 479 -1.88 -15.77 -10.60
CA ILE A 479 -1.78 -15.66 -12.06
C ILE A 479 -1.26 -16.97 -12.64
N ARG A 480 -1.93 -17.48 -13.67
CA ARG A 480 -1.40 -18.51 -14.55
C ARG A 480 -0.62 -17.84 -15.67
N ALA A 481 0.69 -18.05 -15.73
CA ALA A 481 1.58 -17.43 -16.70
C ALA A 481 1.13 -17.68 -18.15
N VAL A 482 0.56 -18.85 -18.44
CA VAL A 482 -0.01 -19.18 -19.76
C VAL A 482 -1.12 -18.21 -20.20
N THR A 483 -1.88 -17.64 -19.26
CA THR A 483 -2.94 -16.67 -19.56
C THR A 483 -2.43 -15.26 -19.86
N VAL A 484 -1.14 -15.00 -19.59
CA VAL A 484 -0.49 -13.71 -19.80
C VAL A 484 0.82 -13.92 -20.57
N PRO A 485 0.76 -14.03 -21.90
CA PRO A 485 1.93 -14.28 -22.72
C PRO A 485 3.02 -13.23 -22.48
N GLY A 486 4.28 -13.65 -22.38
CA GLY A 486 5.42 -12.73 -22.23
C GLY A 486 5.80 -12.38 -20.79
N ILE A 487 4.97 -12.73 -19.78
CA ILE A 487 5.21 -12.30 -18.39
C ILE A 487 6.57 -12.77 -17.84
N ILE A 488 6.98 -14.00 -18.13
CA ILE A 488 8.26 -14.55 -17.66
C ILE A 488 9.44 -13.87 -18.36
N GLN A 489 9.32 -13.56 -19.65
CA GLN A 489 10.35 -12.83 -20.40
C GLN A 489 10.52 -11.41 -19.86
N VAL A 490 9.43 -10.69 -19.61
CA VAL A 490 9.46 -9.33 -19.04
C VAL A 490 10.04 -9.35 -17.62
N VAL A 491 9.65 -10.32 -16.78
CA VAL A 491 10.22 -10.48 -15.43
C VAL A 491 11.70 -10.88 -15.50
N SER A 492 12.11 -11.68 -16.48
CA SER A 492 13.53 -12.01 -16.76
C SER A 492 14.34 -10.78 -17.18
N ALA A 493 13.72 -9.82 -17.87
CA ALA A 493 14.35 -8.54 -18.24
C ALA A 493 14.54 -7.61 -17.02
N LEU A 494 13.66 -7.67 -16.01
CA LEU A 494 13.83 -6.93 -14.75
C LEU A 494 15.11 -7.33 -13.99
N LEU A 495 15.61 -8.55 -14.22
CA LEU A 495 16.88 -9.02 -13.64
C LEU A 495 18.12 -8.44 -14.34
N GLU A 496 18.00 -7.84 -15.53
CA GLU A 496 19.14 -7.34 -16.33
C GLU A 496 19.64 -5.94 -15.94
N CYS A 497 19.07 -5.34 -14.89
CA CYS A 497 19.42 -3.98 -14.46
C CYS A 497 20.76 -3.93 -13.71
N GLY A 498 21.87 -4.15 -14.42
CA GLY A 498 23.22 -4.07 -13.86
C GLY A 498 24.30 -4.50 -14.87
N ASN A 499 24.70 -3.56 -15.73
CA ASN A 499 25.85 -3.59 -16.64
C ASN A 499 26.34 -4.97 -17.11
N GLN A 500 25.95 -5.32 -18.33
CA GLN A 500 26.73 -6.23 -19.16
C GLN A 500 28.06 -5.55 -19.52
N GLN A 501 29.02 -5.56 -18.61
CA GLN A 501 30.40 -5.55 -19.05
C GLN A 501 30.62 -6.94 -19.63
N LYS A 502 30.32 -7.10 -20.93
CA LYS A 502 30.74 -8.25 -21.72
C LYS A 502 32.26 -8.27 -21.65
N ARG A 503 32.79 -8.96 -20.64
CA ARG A 503 34.20 -9.30 -20.56
C ARG A 503 34.36 -10.38 -21.62
N GLY A 504 34.65 -9.95 -22.85
CA GLY A 504 34.92 -10.87 -23.94
C GLY A 504 36.10 -11.77 -23.55
N ASN A 505 36.11 -12.98 -24.11
CA ASN A 505 37.16 -13.92 -23.82
C ASN A 505 38.46 -13.35 -24.42
N PRO A 506 39.53 -13.12 -23.64
CA PRO A 506 40.78 -12.55 -24.16
C PRO A 506 41.39 -13.35 -25.32
N LEU A 507 41.01 -14.63 -25.46
CA LEU A 507 41.44 -15.51 -26.54
C LEU A 507 40.59 -15.41 -27.82
N LEU A 508 39.39 -14.84 -27.74
CA LEU A 508 38.43 -14.75 -28.85
C LEU A 508 38.06 -13.31 -29.23
N ASP A 509 38.40 -12.33 -28.39
CA ASP A 509 38.26 -10.92 -28.73
C ASP A 509 39.36 -10.53 -29.73
N THR A 510 39.02 -10.52 -31.02
CA THR A 510 39.73 -9.68 -31.98
C THR A 510 39.65 -8.25 -31.46
N LYS A 511 40.80 -7.65 -31.14
CA LYS A 511 40.94 -6.25 -30.73
C LYS A 511 40.40 -5.32 -31.81
N VAL A 512 39.09 -5.13 -31.87
CA VAL A 512 38.48 -4.00 -32.56
C VAL A 512 38.50 -2.88 -31.55
N GLY A 513 39.42 -1.93 -31.76
CA GLY A 513 39.49 -0.72 -30.97
C GLY A 513 38.13 -0.01 -30.98
N HIS A 514 37.58 0.19 -29.80
CA HIS A 514 36.73 1.36 -29.57
C HIS A 514 37.52 2.25 -28.62
N GLU A 515 38.05 3.32 -29.19
CA GLU A 515 38.51 4.48 -28.45
C GLU A 515 37.43 4.86 -27.44
N LYS A 516 37.81 4.83 -26.16
CA LYS A 516 37.10 5.56 -25.12
C LYS A 516 37.20 7.03 -25.47
N ILE A 517 36.16 7.60 -26.07
CA ILE A 517 35.87 9.02 -25.91
C ILE A 517 35.51 9.19 -24.44
N LEU A 518 36.51 9.62 -23.67
CA LEU A 518 36.36 10.22 -22.37
C LEU A 518 35.71 11.58 -22.59
N ASP A 519 34.40 11.69 -22.39
CA ASP A 519 33.76 12.99 -22.22
C ASP A 519 33.25 13.15 -20.80
N SER A 520 33.88 14.13 -20.16
CA SER A 520 33.58 14.77 -18.90
C SER A 520 32.18 15.37 -18.89
N VAL A 521 31.32 14.92 -17.98
CA VAL A 521 30.40 15.80 -17.23
C VAL A 521 30.25 15.24 -15.82
N LEU A 522 31.33 15.35 -15.04
CA LEU A 522 31.26 15.51 -13.59
C LEU A 522 32.09 16.73 -13.27
N ASN A 523 31.46 17.90 -13.38
CA ASN A 523 31.79 19.13 -12.67
C ASN A 523 30.67 20.14 -12.93
N ALA A 524 29.77 20.26 -11.96
CA ALA A 524 29.14 21.52 -11.59
C ALA A 524 28.78 21.38 -10.11
N ASP A 525 29.72 21.86 -9.31
CA ASP A 525 29.49 22.40 -7.97
C ASP A 525 28.52 23.59 -8.06
N ASP A 526 28.06 24.05 -6.88
CA ASP A 526 27.14 25.16 -6.59
C ASP A 526 25.66 24.78 -6.37
N ASN A 527 25.34 24.42 -5.13
CA ASN A 527 24.73 25.42 -4.25
C ASN A 527 24.86 25.03 -2.77
N GLN A 528 25.63 25.89 -2.13
CA GLN A 528 25.87 26.13 -0.72
C GLN A 528 24.56 26.36 0.05
N GLU A 529 24.34 25.61 1.13
CA GLU A 529 23.63 26.13 2.30
C GLU A 529 24.32 25.59 3.56
N GLU A 530 24.70 26.54 4.42
CA GLU A 530 25.65 26.44 5.51
C GLU A 530 25.34 25.34 6.54
N ARG A 531 26.36 24.56 6.88
CA ARG A 531 26.51 23.97 8.22
C ARG A 531 27.41 24.87 9.06
N LEU A 532 26.90 25.30 10.21
CA LEU A 532 27.61 25.59 11.46
C LEU A 532 26.58 25.27 12.57
N ASP A 533 26.80 24.51 13.63
CA ASP A 533 27.88 23.67 14.11
C ASP A 533 27.20 22.65 15.04
N ALA A 534 27.72 21.42 15.08
CA ALA A 534 27.39 20.46 16.13
C ALA A 534 28.32 20.69 17.33
N VAL A 535 27.82 20.46 18.56
CA VAL A 535 28.29 19.50 19.59
C VAL A 535 28.12 20.17 20.98
N PRO A 536 27.92 19.47 22.13
CA PRO A 536 27.31 18.18 22.44
C PRO A 536 26.17 18.29 23.49
N ASP A 537 25.47 17.15 23.71
CA ASP A 537 24.73 16.85 24.95
C ASP A 537 25.60 17.07 26.21
N THR A 538 25.02 17.68 27.23
CA THR A 538 25.43 17.47 28.63
C THR A 538 24.20 17.64 29.50
N GLY A 539 23.72 16.53 30.09
CA GLY A 539 22.72 16.59 31.13
C GLY A 539 23.29 17.21 32.40
N ILE A 540 22.49 17.98 33.11
CA ILE A 540 22.51 18.11 34.57
C ILE A 540 21.07 18.39 35.04
N LEU A 541 20.69 17.58 36.03
CA LEU A 541 19.60 17.68 36.97
C LEU A 541 19.50 19.08 37.61
N MET A 542 18.30 19.68 37.67
CA MET A 542 17.96 20.57 38.78
C MET A 542 16.45 20.59 39.02
N GLU A 543 16.07 20.04 40.16
CA GLU A 543 14.77 20.23 40.82
C GLU A 543 14.50 21.71 41.03
N THR A 544 13.25 22.15 40.83
CA THR A 544 12.58 22.95 41.85
C THR A 544 11.07 22.84 41.70
N GLN A 545 10.51 22.31 42.78
CA GLN A 545 9.12 22.29 43.16
C GLN A 545 8.59 23.72 43.36
N ASP A 546 7.40 24.05 42.85
CA ASP A 546 6.44 24.79 43.68
C ASP A 546 4.99 24.82 43.14
N ARG A 547 4.12 24.41 44.07
CA ARG A 547 2.74 24.84 44.37
C ARG A 547 1.62 24.70 43.35
N SER A 548 0.77 23.72 43.68
CA SER A 548 -0.67 23.74 43.46
C SER A 548 -1.31 25.01 44.02
N THR A 549 -2.23 25.61 43.26
CA THR A 549 -3.46 26.17 43.82
C THR A 549 -4.65 25.73 43.01
N GLN A 550 -5.65 25.35 43.79
CA GLN A 550 -6.89 24.67 43.49
C GLN A 550 -7.83 25.58 42.68
N GLN A 551 -8.28 25.10 41.52
CA GLN A 551 -9.52 25.60 40.92
C GLN A 551 -10.32 24.41 40.35
N VAL A 552 -11.02 23.76 41.27
CA VAL A 552 -12.04 22.75 41.00
C VAL A 552 -13.21 23.47 40.31
N GLY A 553 -13.45 23.14 39.03
CA GLY A 553 -14.59 23.66 38.27
C GLY A 553 -14.38 23.77 36.75
N THR A 554 -13.14 23.83 36.25
CA THR A 554 -12.85 24.01 34.80
C THR A 554 -12.11 22.84 34.13
N ALA A 555 -11.82 21.76 34.86
CA ALA A 555 -10.99 20.64 34.38
C ALA A 555 -11.74 19.63 33.48
N GLU A 556 -13.03 19.37 33.70
CA GLU A 556 -13.80 18.43 32.86
C GLU A 556 -14.10 18.98 31.46
N GLN A 557 -14.34 20.29 31.34
CA GLN A 557 -14.64 20.93 30.06
C GLN A 557 -13.37 21.15 29.22
N LYS A 558 -12.23 21.51 29.87
CA LYS A 558 -10.91 21.51 29.23
C LYS A 558 -10.47 20.12 28.78
N SER A 559 -10.80 19.06 29.52
CA SER A 559 -10.53 17.66 29.16
C SER A 559 -11.31 17.21 27.91
N ARG A 560 -12.59 17.59 27.79
CA ARG A 560 -13.39 17.28 26.58
C ARG A 560 -12.94 18.08 25.35
N ILE A 561 -12.61 19.36 25.52
CA ILE A 561 -12.07 20.19 24.42
C ILE A 561 -10.69 19.72 24.02
N PHE A 562 -9.81 19.35 24.95
CA PHE A 562 -8.47 18.83 24.63
C PHE A 562 -8.57 17.45 23.95
N ARG A 563 -9.47 16.56 24.40
CA ARG A 563 -9.73 15.26 23.75
C ARG A 563 -10.37 15.42 22.36
N CYS A 564 -11.27 16.38 22.20
CA CYS A 564 -11.86 16.76 20.91
C CYS A 564 -10.80 17.38 19.99
N CYS A 565 -9.97 18.31 20.48
CA CYS A 565 -8.86 18.92 19.76
C CYS A 565 -7.74 17.93 19.44
N GLN A 566 -7.53 16.88 20.24
CA GLN A 566 -6.60 15.80 19.95
C GLN A 566 -7.19 14.83 18.91
N GLY A 567 -8.51 14.62 18.91
CA GLY A 567 -9.23 13.95 17.84
C GLY A 567 -9.16 14.73 16.52
N ILE A 568 -9.40 16.04 16.58
CA ILE A 568 -9.33 16.97 15.45
C ILE A 568 -7.88 17.12 14.98
N SER A 569 -6.88 17.33 15.83
CA SER A 569 -5.48 17.40 15.39
C SER A 569 -5.02 16.09 14.77
N LYS A 570 -5.48 14.94 15.32
CA LYS A 570 -5.35 13.65 14.66
C LYS A 570 -5.96 13.73 13.28
N PHE A 571 -7.20 14.16 13.02
CA PHE A 571 -7.80 14.33 11.66
C PHE A 571 -7.01 15.23 10.67
N TRP A 572 -6.07 16.04 11.15
CA TRP A 572 -5.43 17.08 10.34
C TRP A 572 -3.99 16.76 9.93
N SER A 573 -3.39 15.69 10.45
CA SER A 573 -2.05 15.21 10.04
C SER A 573 -2.11 14.35 8.77
N ILE A 574 -1.18 14.61 7.84
CA ILE A 574 -0.98 13.78 6.65
C ILE A 574 -0.11 12.59 7.06
N PRO A 575 -0.43 11.35 6.67
CA PRO A 575 0.48 10.22 6.88
C PRO A 575 1.81 10.52 6.21
N GLN A 576 2.92 10.36 6.95
CA GLN A 576 4.25 10.54 6.38
C GLN A 576 4.49 9.50 5.28
N GLU A 577 5.29 9.89 4.28
CA GLU A 577 5.65 9.02 3.18
C GLU A 577 6.53 7.89 3.71
N GLU A 578 6.16 6.64 3.42
CA GLU A 578 7.04 5.50 3.70
C GLU A 578 8.28 5.63 2.80
N PRO A 579 9.50 5.69 3.37
CA PRO A 579 10.70 5.74 2.56
C PRO A 579 10.84 4.45 1.75
N LEU A 580 11.37 4.57 0.52
CA LEU A 580 11.73 3.41 -0.30
C LEU A 580 12.64 2.49 0.53
N THR A 581 12.21 1.25 0.70
CA THR A 581 12.93 0.28 1.54
C THR A 581 13.98 -0.44 0.72
N GLN A 582 15.00 -1.02 1.38
CA GLN A 582 16.03 -1.82 0.68
C GLN A 582 15.46 -3.05 -0.06
N GLN A 583 14.18 -3.40 0.19
CA GLN A 583 13.44 -4.45 -0.49
C GLN A 583 12.88 -4.02 -1.87
N ASP A 584 12.92 -2.72 -2.18
CA ASP A 584 12.38 -2.14 -3.42
C ASP A 584 13.33 -2.24 -4.62
N LEU A 585 14.31 -3.16 -4.57
CA LEU A 585 15.20 -3.44 -5.69
C LEU A 585 14.44 -4.20 -6.78
N LEU A 586 14.45 -3.70 -8.01
CA LEU A 586 13.78 -4.35 -9.15
C LEU A 586 14.17 -5.83 -9.31
N PRO A 587 15.45 -6.25 -9.20
CA PRO A 587 15.78 -7.66 -9.27
C PRO A 587 15.22 -8.50 -8.11
N ALA A 588 15.12 -7.92 -6.90
CA ALA A 588 14.50 -8.60 -5.76
C ALA A 588 12.99 -8.79 -5.99
N LEU A 589 12.30 -7.75 -6.46
CA LEU A 589 10.89 -7.83 -6.83
C LEU A 589 10.65 -8.84 -7.95
N ALA A 590 11.53 -8.89 -8.97
CA ALA A 590 11.46 -9.87 -10.04
C ALA A 590 11.56 -11.31 -9.50
N MET A 591 12.50 -11.56 -8.58
CA MET A 591 12.62 -12.87 -7.93
C MET A 591 11.38 -13.22 -7.08
N LEU A 592 10.76 -12.24 -6.42
CA LEU A 592 9.50 -12.43 -5.68
C LEU A 592 8.31 -12.73 -6.60
N ILE A 593 8.25 -12.09 -7.79
CA ILE A 593 7.23 -12.42 -8.80
C ILE A 593 7.41 -13.87 -9.26
N LEU A 594 8.63 -14.30 -9.56
CA LEU A 594 8.91 -15.68 -9.98
C LEU A 594 8.60 -16.68 -8.86
N ASP A 595 8.91 -16.36 -7.60
CA ASP A 595 8.57 -17.19 -6.44
C ASP A 595 7.05 -17.35 -6.30
N GLY A 596 6.31 -16.24 -6.45
CA GLY A 596 4.85 -16.25 -6.45
C GLY A 596 4.25 -17.07 -7.59
N LEU A 597 4.76 -16.90 -8.81
CA LEU A 597 4.32 -17.67 -9.99
C LEU A 597 4.58 -19.16 -9.81
N ALA A 598 5.76 -19.54 -9.33
CA ALA A 598 6.13 -20.94 -9.06
C ALA A 598 5.27 -21.58 -7.96
N SER A 599 4.78 -20.80 -7.00
CA SER A 599 3.87 -21.28 -5.96
C SER A 599 2.42 -21.47 -6.41
N CYS A 600 2.02 -20.85 -7.52
CA CYS A 600 0.62 -20.80 -7.94
C CYS A 600 0.17 -22.08 -8.67
N ASP A 601 0.99 -22.57 -9.61
CA ASP A 601 0.62 -23.69 -10.48
C ASP A 601 1.86 -24.38 -11.07
N GLN A 602 1.80 -25.71 -11.25
CA GLN A 602 2.91 -26.48 -11.82
C GLN A 602 3.18 -26.11 -13.29
N GLY A 603 2.16 -25.67 -14.04
CA GLY A 603 2.31 -25.14 -15.39
C GLY A 603 3.15 -23.86 -15.44
N ASN A 604 3.11 -23.02 -14.40
CA ASN A 604 4.01 -21.86 -14.31
C ASN A 604 5.47 -22.28 -14.13
N CYS A 605 5.73 -23.31 -13.32
CA CYS A 605 7.07 -23.90 -13.16
C CYS A 605 7.59 -24.46 -14.49
N MET A 606 6.71 -25.06 -15.30
CA MET A 606 7.04 -25.52 -16.65
C MET A 606 7.46 -24.35 -17.55
N GLU A 607 6.72 -23.25 -17.55
CA GLU A 607 7.07 -22.05 -18.33
C GLU A 607 8.38 -21.40 -17.84
N ILE A 608 8.61 -21.36 -16.52
CA ILE A 608 9.89 -20.91 -15.94
C ILE A 608 11.05 -21.78 -16.43
N SER A 609 10.85 -23.11 -16.49
CA SER A 609 11.88 -24.05 -16.97
C SER A 609 12.23 -23.85 -18.45
N ARG A 610 11.27 -23.41 -19.27
CA ARG A 610 11.44 -23.12 -20.71
C ARG A 610 12.12 -21.78 -20.98
N ALA A 611 12.11 -20.85 -20.01
CA ALA A 611 12.67 -19.53 -20.17
C ALA A 611 14.21 -19.58 -20.24
N SER A 612 14.74 -19.48 -21.47
CA SER A 612 16.18 -19.52 -21.72
C SER A 612 16.92 -18.41 -20.96
N GLY A 613 18.01 -18.79 -20.30
CA GLY A 613 18.87 -17.85 -19.57
C GLY A 613 18.29 -17.31 -18.26
N LEU A 614 17.09 -17.72 -17.82
CA LEU A 614 16.50 -17.24 -16.57
C LEU A 614 17.20 -17.78 -15.31
N ILE A 615 17.33 -19.11 -15.20
CA ILE A 615 18.03 -19.76 -14.08
C ILE A 615 19.45 -19.21 -13.85
N PRO A 616 20.33 -19.03 -14.87
CA PRO A 616 21.66 -18.50 -14.64
C PRO A 616 21.65 -17.04 -14.19
N LYS A 617 20.66 -16.23 -14.62
CA LYS A 617 20.47 -14.87 -14.08
C LYS A 617 20.13 -14.91 -12.58
N ILE A 618 19.27 -15.83 -12.15
CA ILE A 618 18.94 -16.01 -10.72
C ILE A 618 20.19 -16.43 -9.94
N ILE A 619 20.94 -17.43 -10.45
CA ILE A 619 22.19 -17.91 -9.83
C ILE A 619 23.26 -16.81 -9.77
N ALA A 620 23.27 -15.87 -10.73
CA ALA A 620 24.20 -14.74 -10.69
C ALA A 620 24.04 -13.83 -9.45
N PHE A 621 22.85 -13.83 -8.82
CA PHE A 621 22.56 -13.09 -7.59
C PHE A 621 22.89 -13.86 -6.30
N THR A 622 23.31 -15.13 -6.37
CA THR A 622 23.76 -15.89 -5.19
C THR A 622 25.23 -15.61 -4.83
N SER A 623 25.98 -14.87 -5.65
CA SER A 623 27.39 -14.59 -5.36
C SER A 623 27.56 -13.47 -4.32
N CYS A 624 28.25 -13.76 -3.22
CA CYS A 624 28.57 -12.77 -2.18
C CYS A 624 29.63 -11.73 -2.61
N ARG A 625 30.48 -12.05 -3.62
CA ARG A 625 31.68 -11.27 -3.98
C ARG A 625 31.64 -10.61 -5.35
N ARG A 626 30.48 -10.30 -5.93
CA ARG A 626 30.43 -9.66 -7.26
C ARG A 626 31.05 -8.26 -7.22
N SER A 627 32.35 -8.17 -7.50
CA SER A 627 33.22 -6.97 -7.44
C SER A 627 32.92 -5.93 -8.54
N GLY A 628 31.72 -5.92 -9.12
CA GLY A 628 31.37 -5.07 -10.26
C GLY A 628 29.94 -4.55 -10.27
N THR A 629 29.16 -4.73 -9.20
CA THR A 629 27.79 -4.20 -9.10
C THR A 629 27.72 -2.99 -8.18
N THR A 630 26.93 -1.99 -8.56
CA THR A 630 26.66 -0.74 -7.83
C THR A 630 25.86 -0.90 -6.52
N TYR A 631 25.59 -2.13 -6.08
CA TYR A 631 24.76 -2.41 -4.90
C TYR A 631 25.56 -2.31 -3.59
N THR A 632 24.93 -1.72 -2.57
CA THR A 632 25.46 -1.73 -1.20
C THR A 632 25.43 -3.13 -0.58
N ASP A 633 26.18 -3.36 0.48
CA ASP A 633 26.23 -4.67 1.14
C ASP A 633 24.85 -5.13 1.65
N ALA A 634 24.04 -4.19 2.16
CA ALA A 634 22.70 -4.50 2.63
C ALA A 634 21.75 -4.88 1.47
N GLN A 635 21.83 -4.18 0.33
CA GLN A 635 21.12 -4.54 -0.89
C GLN A 635 21.57 -5.91 -1.43
N ARG A 636 22.86 -6.22 -1.36
CA ARG A 636 23.39 -7.53 -1.76
C ARG A 636 22.83 -8.66 -0.90
N LYS A 637 22.73 -8.47 0.42
CA LYS A 637 22.11 -9.46 1.32
C LYS A 637 20.64 -9.72 0.95
N VAL A 638 19.88 -8.69 0.58
CA VAL A 638 18.48 -8.83 0.09
C VAL A 638 18.42 -9.64 -1.21
N LEU A 639 19.35 -9.40 -2.15
CA LEU A 639 19.40 -10.12 -3.42
C LEU A 639 19.82 -11.59 -3.26
N VAL A 640 20.82 -11.88 -2.43
CA VAL A 640 21.23 -13.24 -2.08
C VAL A 640 20.09 -13.99 -1.42
N LYS A 641 19.39 -13.36 -0.46
CA LYS A 641 18.22 -13.95 0.19
C LYS A 641 17.10 -14.24 -0.81
N SER A 642 16.76 -13.29 -1.68
CA SER A 642 15.67 -13.44 -2.66
C SER A 642 15.99 -14.54 -3.69
N SER A 643 17.24 -14.62 -4.15
CA SER A 643 17.68 -15.65 -5.10
C SER A 643 17.73 -17.04 -4.46
N ALA A 644 18.25 -17.17 -3.24
CA ALA A 644 18.25 -18.43 -2.50
C ALA A 644 16.82 -18.92 -2.24
N LYS A 645 15.89 -18.02 -1.87
CA LYS A 645 14.48 -18.38 -1.66
C LYS A 645 13.84 -18.92 -2.93
N LEU A 646 14.04 -18.24 -4.07
CA LEU A 646 13.53 -18.68 -5.36
C LEU A 646 14.14 -20.02 -5.81
N LEU A 647 15.46 -20.20 -5.67
CA LEU A 647 16.12 -21.47 -6.01
C LEU A 647 15.66 -22.61 -5.12
N HIS A 648 15.47 -22.37 -3.82
CA HIS A 648 14.88 -23.34 -2.92
C HIS A 648 13.46 -23.72 -3.38
N ARG A 649 12.62 -22.74 -3.75
CA ARG A 649 11.27 -22.99 -4.29
C ARG A 649 11.33 -23.86 -5.54
N LEU A 650 12.17 -23.53 -6.52
CA LEU A 650 12.27 -24.24 -7.79
C LEU A 650 12.81 -25.67 -7.63
N THR A 651 13.77 -25.88 -6.72
CA THR A 651 14.32 -27.22 -6.44
C THR A 651 13.38 -28.09 -5.60
N SER A 652 12.45 -27.48 -4.85
CA SER A 652 11.43 -28.18 -4.05
C SER A 652 10.21 -28.64 -4.85
N VAL A 653 10.12 -28.33 -6.15
CA VAL A 653 8.99 -28.76 -6.99
C VAL A 653 9.01 -30.29 -7.13
N GLU A 654 7.85 -30.93 -7.03
CA GLU A 654 7.68 -32.38 -7.17
C GLU A 654 7.33 -32.78 -8.62
N GLY A 655 7.39 -34.08 -8.91
CA GLY A 655 7.12 -34.64 -10.23
C GLY A 655 8.19 -34.35 -11.30
N GLU A 656 7.88 -34.65 -12.56
CA GLU A 656 8.80 -34.54 -13.71
C GLU A 656 9.33 -33.12 -13.93
N ILE A 657 8.50 -32.11 -13.71
CA ILE A 657 8.89 -30.69 -13.82
C ILE A 657 9.94 -30.36 -12.75
N GLY A 658 9.78 -30.91 -11.54
CA GLY A 658 10.76 -30.79 -10.46
C GLY A 658 12.12 -31.39 -10.81
N ILE A 659 12.12 -32.58 -11.42
CA ILE A 659 13.35 -33.25 -11.89
C ILE A 659 14.06 -32.37 -12.92
N THR A 660 13.31 -31.88 -13.91
CA THR A 660 13.84 -30.99 -14.94
C THR A 660 14.44 -29.71 -14.34
N LEU A 661 13.75 -29.08 -13.39
CA LEU A 661 14.23 -27.88 -12.70
C LEU A 661 15.51 -28.14 -11.89
N ARG A 662 15.56 -29.23 -11.12
CA ARG A 662 16.77 -29.61 -10.37
C ARG A 662 17.97 -29.83 -11.29
N HIS A 663 17.78 -30.57 -12.38
CA HIS A 663 18.82 -30.80 -13.39
C HIS A 663 19.30 -29.48 -14.01
N MET A 664 18.37 -28.60 -14.40
CA MET A 664 18.70 -27.31 -14.99
C MET A 664 19.42 -26.38 -14.02
N VAL A 665 19.01 -26.33 -12.75
CA VAL A 665 19.69 -25.56 -11.70
C VAL A 665 21.12 -26.08 -11.50
N PHE A 666 21.29 -27.39 -11.36
CA PHE A 666 22.59 -28.03 -11.15
C PHE A 666 23.58 -27.82 -12.30
N LYS A 667 23.09 -27.79 -13.55
CA LYS A 667 23.93 -27.66 -14.77
C LYS A 667 24.83 -26.40 -14.79
N TYR A 668 24.54 -25.39 -13.97
CA TYR A 668 25.29 -24.13 -13.98
C TYR A 668 26.57 -24.19 -13.11
N PRO A 669 27.78 -24.01 -13.69
CA PRO A 669 29.05 -24.29 -13.01
C PRO A 669 29.33 -23.50 -11.73
N PHE A 670 28.83 -22.26 -11.64
CA PHE A 670 29.10 -21.39 -10.50
C PHE A 670 28.17 -21.62 -9.30
N LEU A 671 27.12 -22.44 -9.46
CA LEU A 671 26.12 -22.64 -8.41
C LEU A 671 26.75 -23.20 -7.14
N LEU A 672 27.41 -24.36 -7.22
CA LEU A 672 27.91 -25.05 -6.03
C LEU A 672 28.95 -24.23 -5.27
N ARG A 673 29.80 -23.50 -6.01
CA ARG A 673 30.74 -22.54 -5.42
C ARG A 673 30.00 -21.45 -4.64
N ASN A 674 28.97 -20.84 -5.22
CA ASN A 674 28.20 -19.79 -4.54
C ASN A 674 27.49 -20.33 -3.29
N LEU A 675 26.92 -21.54 -3.35
CA LEU A 675 26.27 -22.18 -2.21
C LEU A 675 27.27 -22.45 -1.07
N ALA A 676 28.46 -22.97 -1.40
CA ALA A 676 29.53 -23.18 -0.42
C ALA A 676 30.00 -21.87 0.23
N GLU A 677 30.15 -20.80 -0.56
CA GLU A 677 30.50 -19.46 -0.05
C GLU A 677 29.43 -18.91 0.91
N ILE A 678 28.14 -19.09 0.61
CA ILE A 678 27.05 -18.65 1.49
C ILE A 678 27.03 -19.46 2.80
N LEU A 679 27.22 -20.79 2.74
CA LEU A 679 27.26 -21.64 3.94
C LEU A 679 28.42 -21.27 4.86
N GLY A 680 29.59 -20.96 4.29
CA GLY A 680 30.79 -20.59 5.05
C GLY A 680 30.80 -19.13 5.55
N ASP A 681 29.89 -18.28 5.07
CA ASP A 681 29.82 -16.87 5.49
C ASP A 681 29.15 -16.73 6.85
N GLY A 682 29.95 -16.50 7.90
CA GLY A 682 29.46 -16.24 9.25
C GLY A 682 28.61 -14.99 9.41
N THR A 683 28.55 -14.10 8.39
CA THR A 683 27.69 -12.90 8.39
C THR A 683 26.35 -13.11 7.68
N SER A 684 26.13 -14.30 7.11
CA SER A 684 24.88 -14.69 6.46
C SER A 684 23.77 -14.94 7.50
N SER A 685 22.55 -14.50 7.18
CA SER A 685 21.40 -14.74 8.06
C SER A 685 21.10 -16.24 8.14
N GLN A 686 20.69 -16.71 9.31
CA GLN A 686 20.29 -18.10 9.56
C GLN A 686 19.31 -18.62 8.49
N GLU A 687 18.29 -17.83 8.17
CA GLU A 687 17.28 -18.16 7.15
C GLU A 687 17.90 -18.46 5.77
N VAL A 688 18.94 -17.74 5.37
CA VAL A 688 19.61 -17.96 4.08
C VAL A 688 20.43 -19.25 4.10
N ARG A 689 21.08 -19.57 5.22
CA ARG A 689 21.78 -20.85 5.38
C ARG A 689 20.81 -22.03 5.30
N THR A 690 19.66 -21.95 5.98
CA THR A 690 18.60 -22.98 5.89
C THR A 690 18.10 -23.17 4.47
N LEU A 691 17.92 -22.08 3.71
CA LEU A 691 17.55 -22.17 2.29
C LEU A 691 18.63 -22.87 1.46
N VAL A 692 19.91 -22.59 1.70
CA VAL A 692 21.02 -23.21 0.96
C VAL A 692 21.18 -24.69 1.30
N GLU A 693 21.07 -25.07 2.57
CA GLU A 693 21.08 -26.49 2.99
C GLU A 693 19.91 -27.24 2.35
N GLY A 694 18.71 -26.63 2.32
CA GLY A 694 17.55 -27.18 1.64
C GLY A 694 17.73 -27.33 0.13
N ILE A 695 18.38 -26.36 -0.53
CA ILE A 695 18.76 -26.46 -1.95
C ILE A 695 19.70 -27.66 -2.16
N ILE A 696 20.73 -27.82 -1.31
CA ILE A 696 21.69 -28.93 -1.43
C ILE A 696 20.98 -30.28 -1.24
N ARG A 697 20.14 -30.41 -0.20
CA ARG A 697 19.30 -31.59 0.04
C ARG A 697 18.46 -31.94 -1.19
N ASN A 698 17.79 -30.95 -1.77
CA ASN A 698 16.92 -31.17 -2.93
C ASN A 698 17.73 -31.53 -4.18
N LEU A 699 18.90 -30.90 -4.40
CA LEU A 699 19.76 -31.22 -5.54
C LEU A 699 20.37 -32.61 -5.42
N ALA A 700 20.72 -33.07 -4.21
CA ALA A 700 21.29 -34.38 -3.94
C ALA A 700 20.36 -35.55 -4.30
N ILE A 701 19.08 -35.29 -4.60
CA ILE A 701 18.16 -36.30 -5.15
C ILE A 701 18.68 -36.84 -6.49
N ASP A 702 19.21 -35.98 -7.36
CA ASP A 702 19.80 -36.37 -8.64
C ASP A 702 21.20 -36.98 -8.42
N GLU A 703 21.47 -38.14 -9.03
CA GLU A 703 22.73 -38.87 -8.84
C GLU A 703 23.96 -38.06 -9.25
N ASN A 704 23.91 -37.38 -10.41
CA ASN A 704 25.04 -36.58 -10.90
C ASN A 704 25.31 -35.39 -9.98
N ALA A 705 24.25 -34.73 -9.53
CA ALA A 705 24.35 -33.64 -8.57
C ALA A 705 24.90 -34.13 -7.22
N ARG A 706 24.42 -35.27 -6.70
CA ARG A 706 24.88 -35.89 -5.44
C ARG A 706 26.38 -36.16 -5.45
N GLN A 707 26.88 -36.75 -6.54
CA GLN A 707 28.32 -37.05 -6.70
C GLN A 707 29.15 -35.77 -6.85
N ALA A 708 28.66 -34.78 -7.61
CA ALA A 708 29.39 -33.53 -7.81
C ALA A 708 29.45 -32.65 -6.56
N ILE A 709 28.35 -32.59 -5.79
CA ILE A 709 28.32 -31.90 -4.49
C ILE A 709 29.29 -32.58 -3.52
N GLY A 710 29.27 -33.91 -3.46
CA GLY A 710 30.15 -34.68 -2.57
C GLY A 710 31.64 -34.53 -2.86
N ARG A 711 32.02 -34.24 -4.11
CA ARG A 711 33.42 -33.91 -4.46
C ARG A 711 33.90 -32.57 -3.90
N ILE A 712 32.99 -31.69 -3.49
CA ILE A 712 33.33 -30.39 -2.89
C ILE A 712 33.38 -30.58 -1.38
N GLN A 713 34.55 -31.00 -0.88
CA GLN A 713 34.73 -31.36 0.54
C GLN A 713 34.24 -30.29 1.51
N VAL A 714 34.47 -29.00 1.18
CA VAL A 714 34.01 -27.87 2.00
C VAL A 714 32.50 -27.89 2.27
N ILE A 715 31.67 -28.37 1.34
CA ILE A 715 30.22 -28.48 1.57
C ILE A 715 29.93 -29.56 2.61
N ILE A 716 30.57 -30.74 2.50
CA ILE A 716 30.43 -31.83 3.47
C ILE A 716 30.87 -31.33 4.86
N THR A 717 32.06 -30.73 4.96
CA THR A 717 32.59 -30.19 6.22
C THR A 717 31.62 -29.19 6.87
N LEU A 718 31.09 -28.23 6.10
CA LEU A 718 30.16 -27.22 6.63
C LEU A 718 28.83 -27.81 7.08
N LEU A 719 28.27 -28.76 6.32
CA LEU A 719 27.05 -29.46 6.70
C LEU A 719 27.25 -30.32 7.96
N MET A 720 28.39 -31.01 8.08
CA MET A 720 28.75 -31.77 9.28
C MET A 720 28.89 -30.86 10.50
N GLN A 721 29.57 -29.72 10.35
CA GLN A 721 29.66 -28.72 11.41
C GLN A 721 28.30 -28.18 11.84
N ALA A 722 27.37 -27.99 10.89
CA ALA A 722 26.01 -27.53 11.19
C ALA A 722 25.18 -28.62 11.90
N PHE A 723 25.27 -29.87 11.46
CA PHE A 723 24.47 -30.98 11.99
C PHE A 723 25.00 -31.54 13.32
N LEU A 724 26.31 -31.65 13.49
CA LEU A 724 26.91 -32.31 14.67
C LEU A 724 27.04 -31.36 15.87
N LYS A 725 26.88 -30.05 15.67
CA LYS A 725 26.98 -29.07 16.75
C LYS A 725 25.82 -29.25 17.75
N PRO A 726 26.10 -29.53 19.04
CA PRO A 726 25.06 -29.78 20.03
C PRO A 726 24.20 -28.54 20.31
N ASP A 727 22.91 -28.79 20.56
CA ASP A 727 21.95 -27.75 20.89
C ASP A 727 22.30 -27.13 22.24
N ARG A 728 22.44 -25.81 22.27
CA ARG A 728 22.57 -25.08 23.54
C ARG A 728 21.17 -24.90 24.15
N PRO A 729 21.06 -24.74 25.49
CA PRO A 729 19.80 -24.38 26.13
C PRO A 729 19.16 -23.10 25.57
N SER A 730 19.99 -22.21 25.01
CA SER A 730 19.59 -20.97 24.35
C SER A 730 19.30 -21.12 22.85
N SER A 731 19.28 -22.34 22.29
CA SER A 731 19.03 -22.57 20.87
C SER A 731 17.60 -22.22 20.51
N THR A 732 17.43 -21.42 19.46
CA THR A 732 16.11 -21.06 18.94
C THR A 732 15.55 -22.19 18.09
N GLU A 733 14.23 -22.18 17.84
CA GLU A 733 13.60 -23.17 16.96
C GLU A 733 14.18 -23.12 15.53
N ALA A 734 14.60 -21.93 15.08
CA ALA A 734 15.30 -21.75 13.81
C ALA A 734 16.70 -22.38 13.79
N ASP A 735 17.39 -22.45 14.94
CA ASP A 735 18.69 -23.12 15.05
C ASP A 735 18.53 -24.63 14.92
N LYS A 736 17.49 -25.18 15.56
CA LYS A 736 17.17 -26.61 15.48
C LYS A 736 16.70 -27.03 14.09
N LEU A 737 15.88 -26.21 13.43
CA LEU A 737 15.47 -26.43 12.03
C LEU A 737 16.66 -26.41 11.07
N LEU A 738 17.59 -25.45 11.22
CA LEU A 738 18.82 -25.44 10.41
C LEU A 738 19.59 -26.75 10.59
N ARG A 739 19.83 -27.15 11.84
CA ARG A 739 20.54 -28.38 12.17
C ARG A 739 19.90 -29.60 11.52
N GLU A 740 18.59 -29.73 11.61
CA GLU A 740 17.81 -30.82 11.01
C GLU A 740 17.94 -30.86 9.48
N VAL A 741 17.81 -29.71 8.80
CA VAL A 741 17.94 -29.63 7.33
C VAL A 741 19.36 -29.96 6.87
N ALA A 742 20.38 -29.54 7.61
CA ALA A 742 21.76 -29.93 7.34
C ALA A 742 21.97 -31.45 7.42
N GLY A 743 21.40 -32.09 8.44
CA GLY A 743 21.44 -33.54 8.59
C GLY A 743 20.70 -34.27 7.47
N GLN A 744 19.52 -33.78 7.06
CA GLN A 744 18.79 -34.32 5.92
C GLN A 744 19.60 -34.19 4.63
N ALA A 745 20.28 -33.06 4.41
CA ALA A 745 21.16 -32.87 3.26
C ALA A 745 22.30 -33.90 3.25
N LEU A 746 22.93 -34.15 4.41
CA LEU A 746 23.95 -35.19 4.55
C LEU A 746 23.38 -36.58 4.27
N ALA A 747 22.20 -36.92 4.80
CA ALA A 747 21.56 -38.22 4.56
C ALA A 747 21.32 -38.47 3.06
N MET A 748 20.83 -37.44 2.35
CA MET A 748 20.63 -37.49 0.90
C MET A 748 21.93 -37.60 0.12
N LEU A 749 23.01 -36.96 0.58
CA LEU A 749 24.33 -37.06 -0.03
C LEU A 749 24.97 -38.45 0.19
N ALA A 750 24.70 -39.08 1.33
CA ALA A 750 25.22 -40.41 1.68
C ALA A 750 24.51 -41.55 0.95
N MET A 751 23.23 -41.37 0.62
CA MET A 751 22.41 -42.40 -0.03
C MET A 751 23.02 -42.84 -1.37
N ASP A 752 23.18 -44.15 -1.57
CA ASP A 752 23.79 -44.78 -2.75
C ASP A 752 25.16 -44.20 -3.17
N SER A 753 25.94 -43.65 -2.23
CA SER A 753 27.21 -42.99 -2.55
C SER A 753 28.35 -43.40 -1.62
N VAL A 754 29.12 -44.40 -2.06
CA VAL A 754 30.34 -44.87 -1.36
C VAL A 754 31.33 -43.74 -1.10
N ASN A 755 31.66 -42.95 -2.14
CA ASN A 755 32.63 -41.87 -2.01
C ASN A 755 32.21 -40.81 -0.98
N ASN A 756 30.92 -40.47 -0.94
CA ASN A 756 30.42 -39.45 0.00
C ASN A 756 30.41 -39.99 1.43
N CYS A 757 30.01 -41.24 1.65
CA CYS A 757 30.09 -41.88 2.96
C CYS A 757 31.53 -41.95 3.48
N LEU A 758 32.49 -42.31 2.62
CA LEU A 758 33.92 -42.33 2.96
C LEU A 758 34.44 -40.92 3.30
N ALA A 759 34.04 -39.91 2.54
CA ALA A 759 34.39 -38.52 2.80
C ALA A 759 33.84 -38.01 4.14
N MET A 760 32.61 -38.37 4.50
CA MET A 760 32.01 -38.02 5.79
C MET A 760 32.73 -38.71 6.96
N LEU A 761 33.02 -40.02 6.83
CA LEU A 761 33.74 -40.77 7.87
C LEU A 761 35.17 -40.23 8.07
N GLY A 762 35.82 -39.79 6.99
CA GLY A 762 37.18 -39.23 7.03
C GLY A 762 37.31 -37.85 7.71
N GLU A 763 36.26 -37.02 7.73
CA GLU A 763 36.31 -35.66 8.31
C GLU A 763 36.42 -35.65 9.83
N THR A 764 35.69 -36.55 10.50
CA THR A 764 35.59 -36.59 11.98
C THR A 764 36.12 -37.89 12.60
N GLY A 765 36.45 -38.90 11.77
CA GLY A 765 36.94 -40.19 12.25
C GLY A 765 35.93 -40.90 13.15
N HIS A 766 36.42 -41.56 14.21
CA HIS A 766 35.62 -42.43 15.09
C HIS A 766 34.58 -41.71 15.95
N GLU A 767 34.72 -40.40 16.16
CA GLU A 767 33.74 -39.62 16.93
C GLU A 767 32.42 -39.45 16.16
N PHE A 768 32.43 -39.62 14.84
CA PHE A 768 31.23 -39.43 14.02
C PHE A 768 30.11 -40.38 14.41
N ILE A 769 30.45 -41.67 14.52
CA ILE A 769 29.50 -42.74 14.82
C ILE A 769 28.94 -42.55 16.23
N GLY A 770 29.81 -42.27 17.22
CA GLY A 770 29.38 -41.99 18.59
C GLY A 770 28.43 -40.78 18.69
N VAL A 771 28.70 -39.70 17.95
CA VAL A 771 27.79 -38.54 17.92
C VAL A 771 26.44 -38.93 17.28
N LEU A 772 26.43 -39.65 16.17
CA LEU A 772 25.17 -40.11 15.55
C LEU A 772 24.38 -41.03 16.48
N THR A 773 25.03 -41.97 17.16
CA THR A 773 24.42 -42.84 18.18
C THR A 773 23.76 -42.01 19.28
N SER A 774 24.46 -41.00 19.81
CA SER A 774 23.88 -40.10 20.82
C SER A 774 22.66 -39.31 20.31
N MET A 775 22.61 -38.98 19.02
CA MET A 775 21.51 -38.24 18.40
C MET A 775 20.27 -39.11 18.16
N ILE A 776 20.40 -40.43 18.12
CA ILE A 776 19.27 -41.36 18.04
C ILE A 776 18.42 -41.31 19.33
N HIS A 777 19.00 -40.94 20.46
CA HIS A 777 18.27 -40.63 21.71
C HIS A 777 17.47 -39.33 21.69
N ILE A 778 17.57 -38.53 20.62
CA ILE A 778 16.88 -37.24 20.51
C ILE A 778 15.80 -37.34 19.44
N ASP A 779 14.52 -37.33 19.85
CA ASP A 779 13.35 -37.55 18.97
C ASP A 779 13.36 -36.76 17.66
N ARG A 780 13.84 -35.52 17.68
CA ARG A 780 13.90 -34.65 16.50
C ARG A 780 14.91 -35.12 15.45
N TYR A 781 16.04 -35.65 15.88
CA TYR A 781 17.16 -35.97 14.99
C TYR A 781 17.31 -37.47 14.73
N ARG A 782 16.56 -38.31 15.46
CA ARG A 782 16.70 -39.77 15.43
C ARG A 782 16.60 -40.39 14.04
N CYS A 783 15.59 -40.01 13.24
CA CYS A 783 15.41 -40.52 11.88
C CYS A 783 16.54 -40.09 10.94
N VAL A 784 17.03 -38.86 11.08
CA VAL A 784 18.12 -38.32 10.26
C VAL A 784 19.44 -38.99 10.61
N ALA A 785 19.74 -39.14 11.91
CA ALA A 785 20.93 -39.82 12.41
C ALA A 785 20.91 -41.31 12.03
N ALA A 786 19.78 -41.98 12.20
CA ALA A 786 19.61 -43.39 11.81
C ALA A 786 19.78 -43.60 10.30
N SER A 787 19.24 -42.70 9.48
CA SER A 787 19.40 -42.75 8.01
C SER A 787 20.87 -42.58 7.58
N LEU A 788 21.59 -41.64 8.20
CA LEU A 788 23.03 -41.46 7.97
C LEU A 788 23.83 -42.69 8.40
N LEU A 789 23.57 -43.19 9.60
CA LEU A 789 24.25 -44.35 10.15
C LEU A 789 24.01 -45.60 9.29
N ARG A 790 22.76 -45.82 8.83
CA ARG A 790 22.40 -46.88 7.87
C ARG A 790 23.25 -46.78 6.60
N ASN A 791 23.32 -45.60 5.98
CA ASN A 791 24.08 -45.41 4.74
C ASN A 791 25.58 -45.61 4.94
N ILE A 792 26.15 -45.16 6.06
CA ILE A 792 27.56 -45.37 6.40
C ILE A 792 27.84 -46.86 6.61
N CYS A 793 27.01 -47.57 7.38
CA CYS A 793 27.15 -49.01 7.59
C CYS A 793 27.02 -49.80 6.28
N HIS A 794 26.16 -49.34 5.37
CA HIS A 794 25.97 -50.01 4.09
C HIS A 794 27.14 -49.79 3.12
N HIS A 795 27.62 -48.55 2.99
CA HIS A 795 28.57 -48.16 1.94
C HIS A 795 30.03 -48.03 2.38
N ALA A 796 30.30 -47.75 3.66
CA ALA A 796 31.64 -47.55 4.21
C ALA A 796 32.06 -48.64 5.19
N ARG A 797 31.40 -49.81 5.16
CA ARG A 797 31.67 -50.95 6.03
C ARG A 797 33.16 -51.30 6.18
N PRO A 798 33.99 -51.37 5.12
CA PRO A 798 35.40 -51.76 5.25
C PRO A 798 36.26 -50.78 6.07
N GLU A 799 35.81 -49.53 6.23
CA GLU A 799 36.54 -48.48 6.95
C GLU A 799 36.11 -48.35 8.42
N LEU A 800 35.08 -49.08 8.87
CA LEU A 800 34.64 -49.08 10.25
C LEU A 800 35.67 -49.82 11.12
N LYS A 801 36.18 -49.14 12.16
CA LYS A 801 37.17 -49.70 13.09
C LYS A 801 36.50 -50.15 14.39
N GLU A 802 37.24 -50.86 15.24
CA GLU A 802 36.76 -51.33 16.55
C GLU A 802 35.94 -50.33 17.38
N PRO A 803 36.35 -49.04 17.56
CA PRO A 803 35.53 -48.10 18.31
C PRO A 803 34.17 -47.83 17.64
N ASP A 804 34.11 -47.80 16.31
CA ASP A 804 32.86 -47.61 15.57
C ASP A 804 31.91 -48.81 15.79
N LEU A 805 32.46 -50.03 15.82
CA LEU A 805 31.69 -51.24 16.10
C LEU A 805 31.13 -51.26 17.52
N MET A 806 31.89 -50.76 18.50
CA MET A 806 31.41 -50.62 19.88
C MET A 806 30.24 -49.64 19.99
N GLU A 807 30.33 -48.48 19.31
CA GLU A 807 29.23 -47.50 19.29
C GLU A 807 27.97 -48.05 18.58
N LEU A 808 28.13 -48.85 17.52
CA LEU A 808 27.01 -49.55 16.87
C LEU A 808 26.36 -50.57 17.81
N SER A 809 27.15 -51.27 18.61
CA SER A 809 26.66 -52.21 19.64
C SER A 809 25.81 -51.48 20.69
N HIS A 810 26.24 -50.30 21.15
CA HIS A 810 25.44 -49.45 22.05
C HIS A 810 24.15 -48.94 21.39
N CYS A 811 24.22 -48.54 20.10
CA CYS A 811 23.07 -48.06 19.34
C CYS A 811 22.01 -49.15 19.12
N LEU A 812 22.44 -50.41 19.00
CA LEU A 812 21.57 -51.53 18.60
C LEU A 812 20.34 -51.66 19.50
N ARG A 813 20.55 -51.67 20.82
CA ARG A 813 19.45 -51.84 21.78
C ARG A 813 18.38 -50.77 21.58
N GLN A 814 18.81 -49.53 21.43
CA GLN A 814 17.90 -48.42 21.23
C GLN A 814 17.14 -48.54 19.90
N ALA A 815 17.82 -48.92 18.82
CA ALA A 815 17.18 -49.13 17.52
C ALA A 815 16.10 -50.24 17.60
N LEU A 816 16.38 -51.33 18.31
CA LEU A 816 15.41 -52.42 18.52
C LEU A 816 14.21 -51.96 19.36
N GLU A 817 14.44 -51.19 20.44
CA GLU A 817 13.35 -50.64 21.27
C GLU A 817 12.45 -49.70 20.46
N ILE A 818 13.02 -48.84 19.60
CA ILE A 818 12.26 -47.96 18.72
C ILE A 818 11.42 -48.78 17.73
N ILE A 819 11.95 -49.82 17.09
CA ILE A 819 11.19 -50.67 16.15
C ILE A 819 9.96 -51.32 16.81
N LEU A 820 10.09 -51.70 18.07
CA LEU A 820 9.01 -52.36 18.82
C LEU A 820 7.87 -51.40 19.20
N VAL A 821 8.15 -50.10 19.31
CA VAL A 821 7.20 -49.08 19.80
C VAL A 821 6.78 -48.07 18.72
N ALA A 822 7.52 -47.95 17.62
CA ALA A 822 7.28 -46.97 16.57
C ALA A 822 5.89 -47.16 15.93
N ASP A 823 5.07 -46.11 15.96
CA ASP A 823 3.75 -46.08 15.33
C ASP A 823 3.79 -45.56 13.88
N GLU A 824 4.77 -44.72 13.54
CA GLU A 824 4.94 -44.16 12.20
C GLU A 824 5.68 -45.12 11.26
N GLU A 825 5.08 -45.47 10.12
CA GLU A 825 5.65 -46.41 9.16
C GLU A 825 6.98 -45.94 8.56
N ALA A 826 7.13 -44.63 8.32
CA ALA A 826 8.37 -44.06 7.79
C ALA A 826 9.52 -44.18 8.79
N GLU A 827 9.24 -43.96 10.08
CA GLU A 827 10.22 -44.19 11.15
C GLU A 827 10.57 -45.67 11.25
N LEU A 828 9.56 -46.55 11.21
CA LEU A 828 9.73 -47.99 11.26
C LEU A 828 10.62 -48.49 10.10
N GLU A 829 10.42 -47.99 8.88
CA GLU A 829 11.26 -48.31 7.71
C GLU A 829 12.73 -47.94 7.94
N ILE A 830 12.99 -46.72 8.43
CA ILE A 830 14.36 -46.23 8.67
C ILE A 830 15.07 -47.10 9.70
N PHE A 831 14.41 -47.41 10.82
CA PHE A 831 15.03 -48.17 11.91
C PHE A 831 15.17 -49.66 11.61
N ILE A 832 14.23 -50.29 10.90
CA ILE A 832 14.42 -51.66 10.39
C ILE A 832 15.60 -51.67 9.41
N GLY A 833 15.69 -50.68 8.53
CA GLY A 833 16.83 -50.52 7.62
C GLY A 833 18.17 -50.39 8.35
N LEU A 834 18.24 -49.58 9.40
CA LEU A 834 19.42 -49.45 10.26
C LEU A 834 19.76 -50.77 10.96
N SER A 835 18.78 -51.38 11.63
CA SER A 835 18.91 -52.67 12.33
C SER A 835 19.45 -53.75 11.40
N SER A 836 18.99 -53.76 10.15
CA SER A 836 19.42 -54.71 9.13
C SER A 836 20.89 -54.54 8.78
N GLN A 837 21.35 -53.31 8.62
CA GLN A 837 22.78 -53.04 8.39
C GLN A 837 23.62 -53.36 9.63
N ILE A 838 23.16 -53.06 10.85
CA ILE A 838 23.86 -53.42 12.09
C ILE A 838 23.99 -54.96 12.21
N CYS A 839 22.91 -55.69 11.94
CA CYS A 839 22.89 -57.16 11.91
C CYS A 839 23.95 -57.72 10.95
N LYS A 840 24.14 -57.06 9.81
CA LYS A 840 25.15 -57.46 8.83
C LYS A 840 26.59 -57.11 9.24
N VAL A 841 26.79 -55.99 9.96
CA VAL A 841 28.11 -55.48 10.36
C VAL A 841 28.63 -56.18 11.62
N ILE A 842 27.80 -56.31 12.67
CA ILE A 842 28.13 -56.94 13.96
C ILE A 842 27.13 -58.05 14.33
N PRO A 843 27.04 -59.12 13.52
CA PRO A 843 26.00 -60.16 13.70
C PRO A 843 26.05 -60.88 15.06
N GLY A 844 27.25 -61.05 15.64
CA GLY A 844 27.41 -61.73 16.93
C GLY A 844 26.86 -60.92 18.11
N ASP A 845 27.09 -59.60 18.13
CA ASP A 845 26.50 -58.72 19.14
C ASP A 845 24.99 -58.58 18.93
N PHE A 846 24.56 -58.53 17.66
CA PHE A 846 23.14 -58.54 17.31
C PHE A 846 22.41 -59.76 17.87
N ALA A 847 22.96 -60.95 17.67
CA ALA A 847 22.39 -62.18 18.20
C ALA A 847 22.38 -62.19 19.73
N ARG A 848 23.43 -61.67 20.38
CA ARG A 848 23.50 -61.60 21.85
C ARG A 848 22.40 -60.72 22.43
N GLU A 849 22.17 -59.55 21.85
CA GLU A 849 21.12 -58.62 22.32
C GLU A 849 19.71 -59.22 22.16
N LEU A 850 19.48 -60.01 21.10
CA LEU A 850 18.17 -60.67 20.88
C LEU A 850 17.91 -61.85 21.82
N GLU A 851 18.95 -62.54 22.30
CA GLU A 851 18.81 -63.68 23.22
C GLU A 851 18.50 -63.25 24.67
N ASP A 852 18.60 -61.96 24.98
CA ASP A 852 18.17 -61.40 26.28
C ASP A 852 16.63 -61.36 26.38
N GLY A 853 16.05 -62.39 26.99
CA GLY A 853 14.62 -62.48 27.33
C GLY A 853 13.69 -62.81 26.15
N HIS A 854 12.47 -62.27 26.15
CA HIS A 854 11.48 -62.46 25.07
C HIS A 854 11.68 -61.48 23.89
N LEU A 855 12.85 -60.85 23.76
CA LEU A 855 13.09 -59.82 22.74
C LEU A 855 13.06 -60.38 21.32
N LYS A 856 13.78 -61.50 21.07
CA LYS A 856 13.77 -62.23 19.79
C LYS A 856 12.36 -62.48 19.25
N ASP A 857 11.48 -63.03 20.09
CA ASP A 857 10.12 -63.37 19.68
C ASP A 857 9.29 -62.13 19.35
N ARG A 858 9.37 -61.09 20.19
CA ARG A 858 8.66 -59.81 19.96
C ARG A 858 9.15 -59.12 18.69
N PHE A 859 10.46 -59.12 18.45
CA PHE A 859 11.08 -58.48 17.29
C PHE A 859 10.68 -59.19 15.99
N VAL A 860 10.82 -60.52 15.92
CA VAL A 860 10.39 -61.31 14.76
C VAL A 860 8.89 -61.15 14.51
N LYS A 861 8.07 -61.19 15.57
CA LYS A 861 6.64 -60.92 15.45
C LYS A 861 6.36 -59.53 14.89
N ARG A 862 7.04 -58.49 15.39
CA ARG A 862 6.89 -57.11 14.92
C ARG A 862 7.22 -56.97 13.43
N LEU A 863 8.28 -57.61 12.94
CA LEU A 863 8.65 -57.60 11.53
C LEU A 863 7.57 -58.25 10.65
N VAL A 864 7.05 -59.41 11.06
CA VAL A 864 6.00 -60.11 10.32
C VAL A 864 4.68 -59.34 10.36
N ASP A 865 4.31 -58.77 11.51
CA ASP A 865 3.12 -57.93 11.64
C ASP A 865 3.23 -56.68 10.76
N ALA A 866 4.40 -56.04 10.70
CA ALA A 866 4.66 -54.91 9.81
C ALA A 866 4.58 -55.29 8.32
N LEU A 867 5.08 -56.47 7.95
CA LEU A 867 4.96 -56.98 6.58
C LEU A 867 3.50 -57.25 6.20
N ASN A 868 2.73 -57.83 7.11
CA ASN A 868 1.31 -58.09 6.93
C ASN A 868 0.46 -56.81 6.89
N ALA A 869 0.87 -55.77 7.61
CA ALA A 869 0.23 -54.46 7.52
C ALA A 869 0.48 -53.79 6.15
N ASN A 870 1.60 -54.11 5.50
CA ASN A 870 2.04 -53.52 4.24
C ASN A 870 1.91 -54.50 3.06
N MET A 871 0.80 -55.23 2.99
CA MET A 871 0.54 -56.20 1.90
C MET A 871 0.36 -55.55 0.54
N GLU A 872 -0.10 -54.29 0.50
CA GLU A 872 -0.13 -53.48 -0.70
C GLU A 872 1.04 -52.48 -0.67
N PRO A 873 1.74 -52.28 -1.80
CA PRO A 873 2.85 -51.32 -1.86
C PRO A 873 2.34 -49.89 -1.65
N SER A 874 3.07 -49.13 -0.85
CA SER A 874 2.77 -47.74 -0.52
C SER A 874 3.83 -46.80 -1.09
N ALA A 875 3.40 -45.67 -1.66
CA ALA A 875 4.32 -44.62 -2.10
C ALA A 875 4.93 -43.82 -0.92
N HIS A 876 4.31 -43.90 0.27
CA HIS A 876 4.77 -43.16 1.46
C HIS A 876 5.96 -43.83 2.16
N CYS A 877 6.00 -45.17 2.11
CA CYS A 877 7.02 -46.03 2.71
C CYS A 877 7.44 -47.13 1.71
N PRO A 878 7.97 -46.75 0.52
CA PRO A 878 8.18 -47.68 -0.58
C PRO A 878 9.22 -48.76 -0.26
N GLY A 879 10.08 -48.53 0.74
CA GLY A 879 11.11 -49.46 1.16
C GLY A 879 10.73 -50.37 2.32
N ILE A 880 9.55 -50.24 2.96
CA ILE A 880 9.23 -50.97 4.18
C ILE A 880 9.32 -52.49 4.02
N ARG A 881 8.73 -53.04 2.95
CA ARG A 881 8.82 -54.48 2.65
C ARG A 881 10.26 -54.89 2.39
N ARG A 882 10.99 -54.09 1.62
CA ARG A 882 12.40 -54.34 1.31
C ARG A 882 13.26 -54.44 2.57
N VAL A 883 13.18 -53.45 3.46
CA VAL A 883 14.01 -53.45 4.69
C VAL A 883 13.65 -54.61 5.62
N ILE A 884 12.38 -55.03 5.67
CA ILE A 884 11.94 -56.21 6.44
C ILE A 884 12.56 -57.49 5.85
N LEU A 885 12.53 -57.64 4.52
CA LEU A 885 13.13 -58.79 3.85
C LEU A 885 14.65 -58.82 4.06
N GLU A 886 15.32 -57.68 3.89
CA GLU A 886 16.76 -57.55 4.15
C GLU A 886 17.11 -57.93 5.59
N GLN A 887 16.33 -57.46 6.57
CA GLN A 887 16.49 -57.82 7.98
C GLN A 887 16.34 -59.34 8.20
N ALA A 888 15.28 -59.95 7.66
CA ALA A 888 15.02 -61.37 7.82
C ALA A 888 16.11 -62.23 7.16
N ILE A 889 16.56 -61.85 5.95
CA ILE A 889 17.66 -62.50 5.24
C ILE A 889 18.95 -62.42 6.06
N ASN A 890 19.36 -61.22 6.51
CA ASN A 890 20.59 -61.05 7.29
C ASN A 890 20.58 -61.89 8.58
N MET A 891 19.42 -61.99 9.26
CA MET A 891 19.28 -62.85 10.44
C MET A 891 19.42 -64.33 10.09
N MET A 892 18.73 -64.82 9.05
CA MET A 892 18.76 -66.23 8.64
C MET A 892 20.10 -66.66 8.05
N GLU A 893 20.81 -65.77 7.35
CA GLU A 893 22.15 -66.00 6.84
C GLU A 893 23.18 -66.13 7.98
N HIS A 894 23.02 -65.36 9.05
CA HIS A 894 23.91 -65.47 10.21
C HIS A 894 23.65 -66.74 11.03
N ASP A 895 22.39 -67.03 11.33
CA ASP A 895 21.99 -68.24 12.07
C ASP A 895 20.68 -68.82 11.54
N SER A 896 20.78 -70.01 10.94
CA SER A 896 19.64 -70.78 10.42
C SER A 896 18.52 -71.06 11.43
N ARG A 897 18.78 -70.95 12.74
CA ARG A 897 17.73 -71.11 13.78
C ARG A 897 16.67 -70.02 13.72
N TYR A 898 16.99 -68.81 13.23
CA TYR A 898 15.99 -67.76 13.03
C TYR A 898 14.91 -68.14 12.02
N ALA A 899 15.22 -69.02 11.06
CA ALA A 899 14.22 -69.51 10.11
C ALA A 899 13.04 -70.18 10.82
N ASN A 900 13.27 -70.92 11.91
CA ASN A 900 12.21 -71.54 12.69
C ASN A 900 11.28 -70.47 13.31
N CYS A 901 11.84 -69.37 13.84
CA CYS A 901 11.05 -68.28 14.40
C CYS A 901 10.15 -67.61 13.35
N PHE A 902 10.64 -67.44 12.12
CA PHE A 902 9.85 -66.89 11.02
C PHE A 902 8.80 -67.89 10.50
N ILE A 903 9.12 -69.19 10.46
CA ILE A 903 8.16 -70.25 10.09
C ILE A 903 7.02 -70.32 11.09
N ASP A 904 7.31 -70.32 12.40
CA ASP A 904 6.31 -70.34 13.48
C ASP A 904 5.38 -69.12 13.46
N ARG A 905 5.77 -68.06 12.76
CA ARG A 905 5.02 -66.81 12.58
C ARG A 905 4.40 -66.66 11.19
N ARG A 906 4.43 -67.73 10.36
CA ARG A 906 3.79 -67.76 9.03
C ARG A 906 4.40 -66.78 8.01
N MET A 907 5.71 -66.55 8.10
CA MET A 907 6.44 -65.69 7.16
C MET A 907 6.36 -66.21 5.72
N ALA A 908 6.30 -67.53 5.50
CA ALA A 908 6.24 -68.11 4.15
C ALA A 908 4.95 -67.72 3.41
N GLU A 909 3.81 -67.65 4.11
CA GLU A 909 2.56 -67.14 3.54
C GLU A 909 2.66 -65.64 3.25
N ALA A 910 3.21 -64.85 4.17
CA ALA A 910 3.42 -63.42 3.95
C ALA A 910 4.30 -63.13 2.72
N LEU A 911 5.39 -63.87 2.55
CA LEU A 911 6.27 -63.77 1.37
C LEU A 911 5.57 -64.12 0.05
N SER A 912 4.62 -65.07 0.08
CA SER A 912 3.86 -65.44 -1.12
C SER A 912 2.90 -64.33 -1.51
N MET A 913 2.27 -63.69 -0.53
CA MET A 913 1.45 -62.49 -0.78
C MET A 913 2.29 -61.33 -1.32
N VAL A 914 3.48 -61.08 -0.75
CA VAL A 914 4.38 -60.03 -1.23
C VAL A 914 4.84 -60.28 -2.66
N GLU A 915 5.07 -61.54 -3.05
CA GLU A 915 5.40 -61.90 -4.43
C GLU A 915 4.23 -61.62 -5.39
N GLU A 916 3.00 -61.93 -4.98
CA GLU A 916 1.79 -61.69 -5.79
C GLU A 916 1.46 -60.20 -5.93
N THR A 917 1.74 -59.39 -4.91
CA THR A 917 1.45 -57.94 -4.89
C THR A 917 2.68 -57.05 -5.10
N ALA A 918 3.79 -57.62 -5.58
CA ALA A 918 5.01 -56.87 -5.86
C ALA A 918 4.78 -55.83 -6.97
N SER A 919 5.35 -54.64 -6.79
CA SER A 919 5.28 -53.55 -7.77
C SER A 919 6.67 -52.99 -8.07
N GLU A 920 6.87 -52.49 -9.29
CA GLU A 920 8.08 -51.74 -9.66
C GLU A 920 8.28 -50.50 -8.79
N ALA A 921 7.21 -49.97 -8.19
CA ALA A 921 7.27 -48.84 -7.28
C ALA A 921 8.24 -49.06 -6.09
N GLU A 922 8.39 -50.31 -5.65
CA GLU A 922 9.22 -50.70 -4.50
C GLU A 922 10.71 -50.88 -4.85
N ASN A 923 11.03 -50.68 -6.12
CA ASN A 923 12.41 -50.48 -6.54
C ASN A 923 12.87 -49.07 -6.24
N TYR A 924 11.98 -48.09 -6.01
CA TYR A 924 12.37 -46.71 -5.71
C TYR A 924 12.48 -46.46 -4.21
N SER A 925 13.53 -45.73 -3.80
CA SER A 925 13.75 -45.38 -2.39
C SER A 925 12.99 -44.13 -1.95
N LEU A 926 12.52 -43.32 -2.89
CA LEU A 926 11.81 -42.06 -2.63
C LEU A 926 10.80 -41.79 -3.74
N PHE A 927 9.63 -41.28 -3.37
CA PHE A 927 8.67 -40.69 -4.30
C PHE A 927 8.57 -39.18 -4.09
N LEU A 928 8.54 -38.41 -5.18
CA LEU A 928 8.20 -36.99 -5.18
C LEU A 928 7.00 -36.76 -6.10
N GLY A 929 5.80 -36.74 -5.53
CA GLY A 929 4.56 -36.91 -6.27
C GLY A 929 4.47 -38.33 -6.83
N ASP A 930 4.09 -38.46 -8.11
CA ASP A 930 3.90 -39.77 -8.75
C ASP A 930 5.19 -40.36 -9.36
N VAL A 931 6.34 -39.72 -9.13
CA VAL A 931 7.62 -40.12 -9.74
C VAL A 931 8.52 -40.80 -8.72
N GLY A 932 8.89 -42.05 -9.01
CA GLY A 932 9.88 -42.83 -8.27
C GLY A 932 11.31 -42.36 -8.58
N LEU A 933 12.13 -42.26 -7.53
CA LEU A 933 13.51 -41.78 -7.57
C LEU A 933 14.41 -42.74 -6.79
N MET A 934 15.71 -42.73 -7.12
CA MET A 934 16.71 -43.57 -6.44
C MET A 934 16.36 -45.06 -6.54
N GLU A 935 16.35 -45.58 -7.77
CA GLU A 935 16.04 -46.98 -8.05
C GLU A 935 17.13 -47.90 -7.49
N ALA A 936 16.72 -48.83 -6.64
CA ALA A 936 17.56 -49.86 -6.06
C ALA A 936 18.06 -50.81 -7.15
N ARG A 937 19.35 -51.16 -7.06
CA ARG A 937 19.97 -52.07 -8.03
C ARG A 937 19.39 -53.48 -8.02
N MET A 938 18.85 -53.92 -6.87
CA MET A 938 18.29 -55.26 -6.70
C MET A 938 16.76 -55.17 -6.62
N PRO A 939 16.01 -55.85 -7.51
CA PRO A 939 14.56 -55.83 -7.46
C PRO A 939 14.05 -56.58 -6.23
N LEU A 940 12.86 -56.20 -5.75
CA LEU A 940 12.25 -56.82 -4.57
C LEU A 940 12.03 -58.32 -4.73
N SER A 941 11.69 -58.78 -5.95
CA SER A 941 11.48 -60.19 -6.27
C SER A 941 12.70 -61.07 -5.96
N SER A 942 13.91 -60.55 -6.17
CA SER A 942 15.15 -61.25 -5.82
C SER A 942 15.32 -61.43 -4.31
N LEU A 943 14.90 -60.44 -3.51
CA LEU A 943 14.91 -60.54 -2.05
C LEU A 943 13.88 -61.57 -1.57
N VAL A 944 12.67 -61.58 -2.16
CA VAL A 944 11.63 -62.56 -1.84
C VAL A 944 12.10 -63.98 -2.14
N ALA A 945 12.71 -64.21 -3.31
CA ALA A 945 13.25 -65.52 -3.69
C ALA A 945 14.33 -65.99 -2.72
N THR A 946 15.25 -65.10 -2.33
CA THR A 946 16.32 -65.38 -1.37
C THR A 946 15.74 -65.73 0.02
N ALA A 947 14.78 -64.96 0.50
CA ALA A 947 14.11 -65.22 1.78
C ALA A 947 13.38 -66.57 1.78
N LYS A 948 12.66 -66.91 0.70
CA LYS A 948 12.00 -68.22 0.54
C LYS A 948 13.00 -69.37 0.52
N GLN A 949 14.14 -69.20 -0.16
CA GLN A 949 15.20 -70.20 -0.19
C GLN A 949 15.74 -70.47 1.21
N LEU A 950 16.03 -69.43 2.00
CA LEU A 950 16.52 -69.57 3.38
C LEU A 950 15.51 -70.24 4.31
N LEU A 951 14.21 -69.99 4.13
CA LEU A 951 13.16 -70.71 4.86
C LEU A 951 13.03 -72.18 4.44
N ALA A 952 13.38 -72.52 3.19
CA ALA A 952 13.25 -73.87 2.64
C ALA A 952 14.41 -74.81 3.00
N ILE A 953 15.61 -74.28 3.26
CA ILE A 953 16.84 -75.05 3.58
C ILE A 953 16.67 -75.99 4.79
N ARG A 954 15.59 -75.86 5.58
CA ARG A 954 15.32 -76.72 6.75
C ARG A 954 13.99 -77.47 6.73
N ARG A 955 13.26 -77.51 5.60
CA ARG A 955 12.19 -78.49 5.42
C ARG A 955 12.72 -79.91 5.12
N SER A 956 14.03 -80.09 4.94
CA SER A 956 14.71 -81.38 4.73
C SER A 956 15.39 -81.90 5.97
#